data_AF-A0A1W5XHH2-F1
#
_entry.id   AF-A0A1W5XHH2-F1
#
_cell.length_a   1.000
_cell.length_b   1.000
_cell.length_c   1.000
_cell.angle_alpha   90.00
_cell.angle_beta   90.00
_cell.angle_gamma   90.00
#
_symmetry.space_group_name_H-M   'P 1'
#
loop_
_entity.id
_entity.type
_entity.pdbx_description
1 polymer ?
#
loop_
_entity_poly.entity_id
_entity_poly.type
_entity_poly.pdbx_seq_one_letter_code
_entity_poly.pdbx_strand_id
1 'polypeptide(L)'
;MQVTRQRRVHEKEQLNLFGRRVGRRSLMVTAGIAVTLGVTGTAVASTWQFGTQQVAQVTAKGQVISSDQYIKPYGSRTVINDGKIMSSTVSPDGTHLAASVADGDASLVIMDLATGQVKQKVGTNAADDLRIKSGSVGQEGPTYSPDGRQLWLGQADGYTKFTVGEDGTLSHPVTVPIPADGTKRALVGAAAFSPDGSTVYAAVNGQNRVVALDAATGTVKQSWAVGNAPRGLALVGDKLYVSNEGGRPARSGDTTINSYGTDVVADPDTGASTTGTVSVIDVTDPSPSSSSRGYPNAAVGTINVGLHPTAVYASKGAVFVTNTADNNVSVISTAKDKVVQTISTQPWPEARVGYEPNAVTLTDDGHLLVTLGRANAVAVYRYKTPQEPASYLGLLPTDYFPSGIAAVGKHVIVSHTRGIDARRPSTTGGHGTHDTTSSLTQFTLPDDHVIRSQTAKVFTQNGWTPGSAATTKGRSHAKPLPVPVRLGDPSTIKHVFLLVKENRTYDQLFGDLPQGDGDATFTQFGENVTPNQHALAEQFGLYDNFYDIGTNSAEGHNWLMQSDNPEYTESSAGEYARSYDTENDVLGHQKSGFIWSGAQAVGKSVKDYGEFQSVESKPAGATWQNLYCDAQKMDATGQQTAYPIRTGSAIPSLNKVSVPGFPFFDLDVPDVYKYQIWKQDFQKNGPANLNMFWFSNDHTGGPPSPAAEVADNDLAVGKMVDVISHSKYWKNSAIFVVEDDSQAGIDHVDGHRAPVQIISPWAQRGKVDSHYYSQITMIRTVEQILGIHPMNQKDSAATPMYGAFTRKPDTTPFTAQPNRISLTDGLSTLPPCGADTPAPQNSKAAPAPTTAKVPADKRTLVAQWKTWESHQRLTGPHAVPDFANPAQMNHLTWYETHNWATPYPGEATIYAPKDVPGAYIPSPESDG
;
A
#
# COMPACT_ATOMS: atom_id res chain seq x y z
N MET A 1 -5.68 -1.31 34.34
CA MET A 1 -4.69 -2.18 35.01
C MET A 1 -5.34 -2.77 36.26
N GLN A 2 -5.67 -4.07 36.28
CA GLN A 2 -6.23 -4.74 37.47
C GLN A 2 -5.09 -5.37 38.29
N VAL A 3 -5.10 -5.15 39.60
CA VAL A 3 -4.20 -5.84 40.54
C VAL A 3 -5.02 -6.88 41.31
N THR A 4 -4.67 -8.15 41.15
CA THR A 4 -5.35 -9.27 41.83
C THR A 4 -4.42 -9.91 42.85
N ARG A 5 -4.77 -9.87 44.14
CA ARG A 5 -4.23 -10.77 45.17
C ARG A 5 -5.36 -11.26 46.10
N GLN A 6 -5.61 -12.57 46.06
CA GLN A 6 -6.33 -13.32 47.11
C GLN A 6 -5.38 -13.53 48.33
N ARG A 7 -5.73 -13.88 49.58
CA ARG A 7 -6.87 -14.54 50.30
C ARG A 7 -6.83 -14.00 51.78
N ARG A 8 -7.61 -14.40 52.81
CA ARG A 8 -8.59 -15.49 53.06
C ARG A 8 -9.57 -15.04 54.19
N VAL A 9 -10.89 -15.24 54.00
CA VAL A 9 -11.86 -15.86 54.95
C VAL A 9 -11.91 -15.44 56.43
N HIS A 10 -13.07 -14.90 56.87
CA HIS A 10 -13.88 -15.57 57.91
C HIS A 10 -15.39 -15.27 57.82
N GLU A 11 -16.15 -16.28 58.24
CA GLU A 11 -17.58 -16.59 58.11
C GLU A 11 -18.65 -15.69 58.82
N LYS A 12 -19.89 -15.90 58.32
CA LYS A 12 -21.23 -15.84 58.98
C LYS A 12 -21.93 -14.48 59.15
N GLU A 13 -23.27 -14.36 59.08
CA GLU A 13 -24.38 -15.12 58.48
C GLU A 13 -25.69 -14.34 58.81
N GLN A 14 -26.72 -14.52 57.99
CA GLN A 14 -28.17 -14.41 58.26
C GLN A 14 -29.00 -13.26 57.65
N LEU A 15 -30.14 -13.67 57.08
CA LEU A 15 -31.20 -12.86 56.48
C LEU A 15 -32.33 -12.59 57.49
N ASN A 16 -32.98 -11.43 57.36
CA ASN A 16 -34.44 -11.28 57.13
C ASN A 16 -34.75 -9.77 57.02
N LEU A 17 -35.39 -9.22 55.98
CA LEU A 17 -36.70 -9.44 55.35
C LEU A 17 -37.93 -8.88 56.13
N PHE A 18 -38.53 -7.85 55.52
CA PHE A 18 -39.84 -7.20 55.77
C PHE A 18 -40.04 -6.25 56.98
N GLY A 19 -39.92 -4.93 56.72
CA GLY A 19 -40.30 -3.85 57.65
C GLY A 19 -40.42 -2.44 57.02
N ARG A 20 -41.49 -2.19 56.26
CA ARG A 20 -41.99 -0.91 55.68
C ARG A 20 -41.65 0.40 56.46
N ARG A 21 -41.48 1.63 55.88
CA ARG A 21 -41.90 2.21 54.56
C ARG A 21 -41.27 3.61 54.27
N VAL A 22 -41.08 3.92 52.96
CA VAL A 22 -41.23 5.24 52.24
C VAL A 22 -40.18 6.38 52.38
N GLY A 23 -39.57 6.71 51.23
CA GLY A 23 -39.03 8.02 50.84
C GLY A 23 -38.85 8.08 49.29
N ARG A 24 -39.47 9.05 48.61
CA ARG A 24 -39.63 9.21 47.13
C ARG A 24 -38.35 8.94 46.29
N ARG A 25 -38.38 8.04 45.27
CA ARG A 25 -38.59 8.29 43.81
C ARG A 25 -37.59 9.30 43.17
N SER A 26 -36.93 9.05 42.02
CA SER A 26 -36.99 8.00 40.97
C SER A 26 -35.63 7.95 40.24
N LEU A 27 -34.96 6.79 40.07
CA LEU A 27 -35.14 5.73 39.03
C LEU A 27 -34.54 6.04 37.64
N MET A 28 -33.40 5.40 37.34
CA MET A 28 -33.20 4.70 36.06
C MET A 28 -33.05 3.20 36.36
N VAL A 29 -33.98 2.40 35.86
CA VAL A 29 -33.88 0.93 35.85
C VAL A 29 -33.93 0.48 34.41
N THR A 30 -32.96 -0.37 34.06
CA THR A 30 -32.90 -1.12 32.81
C THR A 30 -34.17 -1.94 32.63
N ALA A 31 -34.93 -1.66 31.57
CA ALA A 31 -36.04 -2.49 31.14
C ALA A 31 -35.77 -3.00 29.73
N GLY A 32 -35.22 -4.22 29.64
CA GLY A 32 -35.19 -4.94 28.37
C GLY A 32 -36.60 -5.41 28.02
N ILE A 33 -37.07 -5.05 26.83
CA ILE A 33 -38.22 -5.69 26.19
C ILE A 33 -37.69 -6.46 24.98
N ALA A 34 -37.92 -7.76 24.97
CA ALA A 34 -37.58 -8.60 23.84
C ALA A 34 -38.54 -8.32 22.67
N VAL A 35 -38.02 -7.72 21.59
CA VAL A 35 -38.66 -7.82 20.27
C VAL A 35 -38.00 -8.98 19.55
N THR A 36 -38.62 -10.15 19.68
CA THR A 36 -38.19 -11.40 19.03
C THR A 36 -38.58 -11.41 17.55
N LEU A 37 -38.10 -10.41 16.78
CA LEU A 37 -38.20 -10.27 15.32
C LEU A 37 -37.30 -9.10 14.90
N GLY A 38 -36.15 -9.36 14.27
CA GLY A 38 -35.29 -8.31 13.68
C GLY A 38 -33.78 -8.34 13.99
N VAL A 39 -33.31 -9.21 14.90
CA VAL A 39 -31.92 -9.20 15.42
C VAL A 39 -30.83 -9.38 14.34
N THR A 40 -31.11 -10.00 13.18
CA THR A 40 -30.14 -10.07 12.07
C THR A 40 -30.17 -8.89 11.11
N GLY A 41 -31.17 -8.00 11.20
CA GLY A 41 -31.27 -6.80 10.36
C GLY A 41 -30.64 -5.60 11.04
N THR A 42 -31.04 -5.31 12.28
CA THR A 42 -30.57 -4.13 13.01
C THR A 42 -29.10 -4.20 13.44
N ALA A 43 -28.59 -5.40 13.76
CA ALA A 43 -27.18 -5.58 14.14
C ALA A 43 -26.20 -5.45 12.96
N VAL A 44 -26.65 -5.74 11.73
CA VAL A 44 -25.85 -5.54 10.50
C VAL A 44 -26.05 -4.12 9.96
N ALA A 45 -27.25 -3.55 10.08
CA ALA A 45 -27.49 -2.14 9.76
C ALA A 45 -26.66 -1.17 10.63
N SER A 46 -26.25 -1.58 11.83
CA SER A 46 -25.37 -0.79 12.70
C SER A 46 -23.88 -0.89 12.40
N THR A 47 -23.43 -1.74 11.46
CA THR A 47 -21.99 -1.90 11.15
C THR A 47 -21.54 -1.22 9.86
N TRP A 48 -22.44 -0.89 8.91
CA TRP A 48 -22.06 -0.18 7.68
C TRP A 48 -21.43 1.17 8.02
N GLN A 49 -20.10 1.25 7.90
CA GLN A 49 -19.35 2.45 8.25
C GLN A 49 -19.69 3.61 7.32
N PHE A 50 -19.74 3.35 6.02
CA PHE A 50 -19.94 4.32 4.95
C PHE A 50 -21.34 4.29 4.31
N GLY A 51 -21.95 3.11 4.13
CA GLY A 51 -23.17 3.02 3.34
C GLY A 51 -22.85 3.23 1.85
N THR A 52 -23.63 4.06 1.14
CA THR A 52 -23.41 4.40 -0.29
C THR A 52 -22.65 5.71 -0.45
N GLN A 53 -21.62 5.94 0.36
CA GLN A 53 -20.79 7.15 0.28
C GLN A 53 -19.62 6.91 -0.67
N GLN A 54 -19.19 7.94 -1.38
CA GLN A 54 -18.04 7.89 -2.28
C GLN A 54 -16.81 8.53 -1.63
N VAL A 55 -15.61 8.17 -2.11
CA VAL A 55 -14.35 8.85 -1.75
C VAL A 55 -14.48 10.36 -2.03
N ALA A 56 -13.77 11.17 -1.25
CA ALA A 56 -13.87 12.63 -1.20
C ALA A 56 -15.22 13.21 -0.70
N GLN A 57 -16.28 12.41 -0.51
CA GLN A 57 -17.54 12.91 0.02
C GLN A 57 -17.39 13.38 1.48
N VAL A 58 -17.76 14.63 1.75
CA VAL A 58 -17.72 15.22 3.10
C VAL A 58 -19.00 14.94 3.87
N THR A 59 -18.89 14.26 5.01
CA THR A 59 -20.00 13.88 5.88
C THR A 59 -19.89 14.51 7.29
N ALA A 60 -20.88 14.26 8.15
CA ALA A 60 -20.81 14.66 9.55
C ALA A 60 -19.61 14.02 10.29
N LYS A 61 -19.26 12.76 9.96
CA LYS A 61 -18.13 12.03 10.55
C LYS A 61 -16.78 12.56 10.03
N GLY A 62 -16.71 12.86 8.74
CA GLY A 62 -15.52 13.33 8.04
C GLY A 62 -15.65 13.19 6.52
N GLN A 63 -14.61 13.55 5.80
CA GLN A 63 -14.43 13.21 4.40
C GLN A 63 -14.08 11.72 4.28
N VAL A 64 -14.72 11.00 3.35
CA VAL A 64 -14.41 9.59 3.07
C VAL A 64 -13.08 9.49 2.31
N ILE A 65 -12.29 8.47 2.64
CA ILE A 65 -11.04 8.12 1.93
C ILE A 65 -11.04 6.66 1.43
N SER A 66 -10.18 6.36 0.46
CA SER A 66 -10.02 5.05 -0.21
C SER A 66 -9.83 3.85 0.74
N SER A 67 -9.21 4.06 1.91
CA SER A 67 -8.82 2.98 2.82
C SER A 67 -9.76 2.73 4.00
N ASP A 68 -11.06 2.67 3.75
CA ASP A 68 -12.14 2.33 4.71
C ASP A 68 -12.15 3.25 5.96
N GLN A 69 -11.86 4.54 5.78
CA GLN A 69 -11.73 5.53 6.87
C GLN A 69 -12.37 6.89 6.56
N TYR A 70 -12.58 7.69 7.62
CA TYR A 70 -12.95 9.10 7.52
C TYR A 70 -11.83 10.02 7.99
N ILE A 71 -11.53 11.11 7.28
CA ILE A 71 -10.61 12.17 7.72
C ILE A 71 -11.36 13.46 8.08
N LYS A 72 -10.89 14.13 9.13
CA LYS A 72 -11.45 15.39 9.65
C LYS A 72 -10.44 15.94 10.67
N PRO A 73 -9.30 16.49 10.23
CA PRO A 73 -8.21 16.89 11.11
C PRO A 73 -8.64 17.85 12.22
N TYR A 74 -7.89 17.86 13.31
CA TYR A 74 -7.97 18.88 14.35
C TYR A 74 -7.10 20.08 13.97
N GLY A 75 -7.69 21.25 13.79
CA GLY A 75 -6.99 22.47 13.36
C GLY A 75 -7.37 22.90 11.93
N SER A 76 -6.48 23.66 11.30
CA SER A 76 -6.59 24.07 9.89
C SER A 76 -5.85 23.10 8.98
N ARG A 77 -6.46 22.74 7.84
CA ARG A 77 -5.86 21.92 6.78
C ARG A 77 -5.47 22.79 5.57
N THR A 78 -4.24 22.64 5.08
CA THR A 78 -3.83 22.99 3.71
C THR A 78 -3.69 21.71 2.91
N VAL A 79 -4.35 21.60 1.76
CA VAL A 79 -4.08 20.52 0.78
C VAL A 79 -3.00 21.01 -0.18
N ILE A 80 -2.08 20.12 -0.53
CA ILE A 80 -0.95 20.35 -1.42
C ILE A 80 -1.16 19.44 -2.64
N ASN A 81 -1.11 20.02 -3.83
CA ASN A 81 -1.46 19.36 -5.09
C ASN A 81 -0.22 18.89 -5.86
N ASP A 82 0.93 18.85 -5.18
CA ASP A 82 2.26 18.76 -5.80
C ASP A 82 2.88 17.37 -5.66
N GLY A 83 2.08 16.38 -5.21
CA GLY A 83 2.48 15.00 -4.93
C GLY A 83 2.29 14.58 -3.46
N LYS A 84 2.76 13.37 -3.13
CA LYS A 84 2.84 12.80 -1.78
C LYS A 84 3.98 13.50 -1.00
N ILE A 85 3.75 13.92 0.26
CA ILE A 85 4.86 14.32 1.14
C ILE A 85 5.52 13.05 1.68
N MET A 86 6.79 12.86 1.37
CA MET A 86 7.57 11.73 1.87
C MET A 86 8.02 12.00 3.31
N SER A 87 8.57 13.19 3.57
CA SER A 87 8.87 13.68 4.92
C SER A 87 9.03 15.21 4.95
N SER A 88 9.06 15.82 6.14
CA SER A 88 9.19 17.28 6.26
C SER A 88 9.91 17.75 7.52
N THR A 89 10.53 18.93 7.42
CA THR A 89 11.30 19.57 8.50
C THR A 89 10.95 21.04 8.59
N VAL A 90 10.70 21.51 9.81
CA VAL A 90 10.48 22.95 10.11
C VAL A 90 11.83 23.67 10.23
N SER A 91 11.89 24.91 9.74
CA SER A 91 13.10 25.75 9.81
C SER A 91 13.50 26.06 11.26
N PRO A 92 14.79 26.31 11.58
CA PRO A 92 15.24 26.54 12.96
C PRO A 92 14.60 27.74 13.67
N ASP A 93 14.08 28.71 12.92
CA ASP A 93 13.34 29.88 13.42
C ASP A 93 11.82 29.65 13.56
N GLY A 94 11.31 28.51 13.07
CA GLY A 94 9.90 28.12 13.18
C GLY A 94 8.94 28.81 12.20
N THR A 95 9.44 29.50 11.17
CA THR A 95 8.62 30.29 10.23
C THR A 95 8.25 29.53 8.95
N HIS A 96 9.08 28.56 8.55
CA HIS A 96 8.97 27.83 7.29
C HIS A 96 9.03 26.31 7.50
N LEU A 97 8.60 25.56 6.50
CA LEU A 97 8.72 24.10 6.46
C LEU A 97 9.15 23.65 5.07
N ALA A 98 10.16 22.79 5.02
CA ALA A 98 10.65 22.14 3.81
C ALA A 98 10.15 20.69 3.79
N ALA A 99 9.41 20.30 2.74
CA ALA A 99 8.90 18.94 2.58
C ALA A 99 9.42 18.32 1.28
N SER A 100 10.03 17.15 1.37
CA SER A 100 10.29 16.31 0.19
C SER A 100 8.97 15.78 -0.33
N VAL A 101 8.79 15.84 -1.66
CA VAL A 101 7.59 15.35 -2.34
C VAL A 101 7.96 14.42 -3.49
N ALA A 102 7.11 13.43 -3.73
CA ALA A 102 7.19 12.46 -4.84
C ALA A 102 5.79 12.28 -5.45
N ASP A 103 5.66 11.50 -6.53
CA ASP A 103 4.36 11.20 -7.16
C ASP A 103 3.59 12.47 -7.61
N GLY A 104 4.34 13.45 -8.12
CA GLY A 104 3.85 14.80 -8.42
C GLY A 104 4.85 15.64 -9.22
N ASP A 105 4.59 16.94 -9.32
CA ASP A 105 5.28 17.83 -10.27
C ASP A 105 6.56 18.50 -9.74
N ALA A 106 6.85 18.33 -8.45
CA ALA A 106 8.04 18.82 -7.76
C ALA A 106 8.76 17.69 -7.01
N SER A 107 9.96 17.99 -6.49
CA SER A 107 10.73 17.12 -5.57
C SER A 107 10.80 17.70 -4.14
N LEU A 108 10.59 19.00 -3.99
CA LEU A 108 10.67 19.70 -2.72
C LEU A 108 9.80 20.95 -2.76
N VAL A 109 8.97 21.13 -1.74
CA VAL A 109 8.18 22.36 -1.53
C VAL A 109 8.63 23.08 -0.27
N ILE A 110 8.73 24.41 -0.35
CA ILE A 110 8.89 25.29 0.81
C ILE A 110 7.54 25.91 1.14
N MET A 111 7.08 25.73 2.37
CA MET A 111 5.85 26.31 2.89
C MET A 111 6.11 27.46 3.87
N ASP A 112 5.24 28.46 3.80
CA ASP A 112 5.10 29.52 4.81
C ASP A 112 4.17 29.03 5.91
N LEU A 113 4.63 28.93 7.16
CA LEU A 113 3.77 28.39 8.23
C LEU A 113 2.70 29.39 8.70
N ALA A 114 2.93 30.70 8.54
CA ALA A 114 1.98 31.73 8.94
C ALA A 114 0.73 31.80 8.02
N THR A 115 0.91 31.55 6.73
CA THR A 115 -0.17 31.51 5.72
C THR A 115 -0.60 30.10 5.34
N GLY A 116 0.23 29.10 5.63
CA GLY A 116 0.03 27.71 5.25
C GLY A 116 0.06 27.50 3.74
N GLN A 117 0.82 28.30 2.97
CA GLN A 117 0.90 28.24 1.51
C GLN A 117 2.30 27.78 1.05
N VAL A 118 2.36 27.13 -0.12
CA VAL A 118 3.63 26.87 -0.82
C VAL A 118 4.20 28.19 -1.34
N LYS A 119 5.43 28.50 -0.93
CA LYS A 119 6.21 29.67 -1.39
C LYS A 119 7.06 29.37 -2.62
N GLN A 120 7.50 28.13 -2.76
CA GLN A 120 8.46 27.72 -3.78
C GLN A 120 8.35 26.22 -4.07
N LYS A 121 8.32 25.86 -5.36
CA LYS A 121 8.54 24.50 -5.85
C LYS A 121 9.98 24.33 -6.33
N VAL A 122 10.55 23.15 -6.05
CA VAL A 122 11.90 22.76 -6.46
C VAL A 122 11.85 21.35 -7.04
N GLY A 123 12.33 21.17 -8.26
CA GLY A 123 12.23 19.89 -8.97
C GLY A 123 12.95 19.89 -10.32
N THR A 124 12.66 18.92 -11.17
CA THR A 124 13.26 18.77 -12.51
C THR A 124 12.45 19.45 -13.62
N ASN A 125 11.21 19.84 -13.31
CA ASN A 125 10.24 20.38 -14.24
C ASN A 125 10.71 21.76 -14.76
N ALA A 126 10.30 22.12 -15.97
CA ALA A 126 10.57 23.44 -16.52
C ALA A 126 9.70 24.55 -15.88
N ALA A 127 8.61 24.15 -15.20
CA ALA A 127 7.70 25.05 -14.49
C ALA A 127 8.08 25.32 -13.02
N ASP A 128 9.06 24.61 -12.45
CA ASP A 128 9.50 24.79 -11.06
C ASP A 128 10.24 26.13 -10.86
N ASP A 129 10.04 26.76 -9.70
CA ASP A 129 10.70 28.02 -9.34
C ASP A 129 12.23 27.87 -9.24
N LEU A 130 12.71 26.70 -8.80
CA LEU A 130 14.12 26.35 -8.78
C LEU A 130 14.37 24.95 -9.34
N ARG A 131 15.18 24.87 -10.39
CA ARG A 131 15.46 23.61 -11.08
C ARG A 131 16.66 22.86 -10.48
N ILE A 132 16.50 21.56 -10.26
CA ILE A 132 17.53 20.60 -9.86
C ILE A 132 17.74 19.51 -10.94
N LYS A 133 18.75 18.65 -10.75
CA LYS A 133 19.18 17.65 -11.76
C LYS A 133 18.46 16.31 -11.67
N SER A 134 18.18 15.83 -10.46
CA SER A 134 17.46 14.58 -10.21
C SER A 134 16.13 14.90 -9.54
N GLY A 135 15.08 14.16 -9.92
CA GLY A 135 13.76 14.25 -9.32
C GLY A 135 13.60 13.41 -8.05
N SER A 136 14.48 12.43 -7.85
CA SER A 136 14.47 11.53 -6.68
C SER A 136 14.63 12.31 -5.38
N VAL A 137 13.82 11.97 -4.39
CA VAL A 137 13.99 12.33 -2.99
C VAL A 137 14.56 11.11 -2.23
N GLY A 138 14.17 10.96 -0.97
CA GLY A 138 14.34 9.76 -0.17
C GLY A 138 13.32 9.75 0.97
N GLN A 139 13.29 8.65 1.73
CA GLN A 139 12.30 8.35 2.78
C GLN A 139 12.32 9.29 4.01
N GLU A 140 13.18 10.32 4.01
CA GLU A 140 13.48 11.18 5.15
C GLU A 140 13.54 12.67 4.79
N GLY A 141 13.36 13.52 5.82
CA GLY A 141 13.10 14.94 5.64
C GLY A 141 14.33 15.76 5.20
N PRO A 142 14.14 16.85 4.43
CA PRO A 142 15.21 17.82 4.16
C PRO A 142 15.82 18.36 5.46
N THR A 143 17.14 18.44 5.57
CA THR A 143 17.82 18.81 6.82
C THR A 143 18.38 20.24 6.76
N TYR A 144 17.95 21.11 7.68
CA TYR A 144 18.51 22.47 7.84
C TYR A 144 19.84 22.44 8.62
N SER A 145 20.76 23.36 8.28
CA SER A 145 21.89 23.67 9.16
C SER A 145 21.43 24.36 10.45
N PRO A 146 22.20 24.30 11.56
CA PRO A 146 21.78 24.88 12.84
C PRO A 146 21.56 26.40 12.81
N ASP A 147 22.21 27.11 11.88
CA ASP A 147 22.03 28.54 11.63
C ASP A 147 20.90 28.87 10.64
N GLY A 148 20.21 27.85 10.10
CA GLY A 148 19.14 27.98 9.13
C GLY A 148 19.56 28.38 7.72
N ARG A 149 20.86 28.54 7.43
CA ARG A 149 21.36 29.12 6.16
C ARG A 149 21.57 28.12 5.03
N GLN A 150 21.57 26.82 5.34
CA GLN A 150 21.65 25.73 4.38
C GLN A 150 20.48 24.76 4.58
N LEU A 151 20.03 24.15 3.48
CA LEU A 151 19.12 23.02 3.50
C LEU A 151 19.71 21.91 2.63
N TRP A 152 19.62 20.66 3.08
CA TRP A 152 20.09 19.47 2.36
C TRP A 152 18.92 18.52 2.09
N LEU A 153 18.58 18.32 0.81
CA LEU A 153 17.59 17.33 0.35
C LEU A 153 18.30 16.00 0.07
N GLY A 154 17.84 14.91 0.67
CA GLY A 154 18.31 13.56 0.35
C GLY A 154 17.86 13.12 -1.04
N GLN A 155 18.75 12.46 -1.78
CA GLN A 155 18.51 11.91 -3.12
C GLN A 155 19.22 10.55 -3.26
N ALA A 156 18.86 9.76 -4.26
CA ALA A 156 19.33 8.37 -4.41
C ALA A 156 20.87 8.18 -4.44
N ASP A 157 21.65 9.17 -4.89
CA ASP A 157 23.13 9.11 -4.95
C ASP A 157 23.85 10.09 -4.00
N GLY A 158 23.16 10.68 -3.01
CA GLY A 158 23.73 11.67 -2.10
C GLY A 158 22.72 12.74 -1.71
N TYR A 159 23.14 14.00 -1.67
CA TYR A 159 22.27 15.12 -1.32
C TYR A 159 22.33 16.23 -2.39
N THR A 160 21.26 17.02 -2.49
CA THR A 160 21.35 18.37 -3.06
C THR A 160 21.27 19.40 -1.93
N LYS A 161 22.33 20.20 -1.81
CA LYS A 161 22.48 21.29 -0.84
C LYS A 161 22.03 22.61 -1.46
N PHE A 162 21.35 23.43 -0.68
CA PHE A 162 20.83 24.75 -1.06
C PHE A 162 21.32 25.83 -0.09
N THR A 163 21.34 27.07 -0.56
CA THR A 163 21.41 28.28 0.29
C THR A 163 20.00 28.76 0.59
N VAL A 164 19.70 29.01 1.86
CA VAL A 164 18.40 29.48 2.34
C VAL A 164 18.42 31.00 2.47
N GLY A 165 17.42 31.68 1.90
CA GLY A 165 17.20 33.11 2.01
C GLY A 165 16.49 33.51 3.31
N GLU A 166 16.46 34.81 3.61
CA GLU A 166 15.79 35.35 4.82
C GLU A 166 14.28 35.09 4.84
N ASP A 167 13.67 34.80 3.69
CA ASP A 167 12.27 34.43 3.54
C ASP A 167 12.04 32.91 3.36
N GLY A 168 13.06 32.10 3.68
CA GLY A 168 13.02 30.64 3.57
C GLY A 168 13.19 30.08 2.16
N THR A 169 13.21 30.91 1.11
CA THR A 169 13.38 30.44 -0.27
C THR A 169 14.78 29.88 -0.51
N LEU A 170 14.88 28.89 -1.38
CA LEU A 170 16.10 28.19 -1.73
C LEU A 170 16.75 28.78 -2.98
N SER A 171 18.08 28.74 -3.00
CA SER A 171 18.90 29.14 -4.13
C SER A 171 20.19 28.32 -4.20
N HIS A 172 20.94 28.44 -5.29
CA HIS A 172 22.27 27.84 -5.47
C HIS A 172 22.34 26.32 -5.16
N PRO A 173 21.58 25.48 -5.89
CA PRO A 173 21.60 24.03 -5.70
C PRO A 173 22.99 23.43 -6.05
N VAL A 174 23.56 22.67 -5.13
CA VAL A 174 24.85 21.98 -5.27
C VAL A 174 24.70 20.51 -4.93
N THR A 175 25.01 19.63 -5.89
CA THR A 175 25.03 18.17 -5.66
C THR A 175 26.22 17.77 -4.78
N VAL A 176 25.95 17.01 -3.73
CA VAL A 176 26.91 16.39 -2.81
C VAL A 176 26.83 14.87 -2.99
N PRO A 177 27.65 14.26 -3.87
CA PRO A 177 27.55 12.84 -4.17
C PRO A 177 28.18 11.97 -3.07
N ILE A 178 27.55 10.84 -2.77
CA ILE A 178 28.12 9.76 -1.96
C ILE A 178 28.42 8.58 -2.90
N PRO A 179 29.68 8.14 -3.05
CA PRO A 179 30.01 7.05 -3.96
C PRO A 179 29.28 5.74 -3.64
N ALA A 180 28.86 5.05 -4.71
CA ALA A 180 28.34 3.68 -4.66
C ALA A 180 29.37 2.70 -4.05
N ASP A 181 28.87 1.64 -3.41
CA ASP A 181 29.69 0.51 -2.94
C ASP A 181 29.41 -0.72 -3.81
N GLY A 182 30.26 -0.93 -4.82
CA GLY A 182 29.99 -1.90 -5.89
C GLY A 182 28.74 -1.49 -6.68
N THR A 183 27.71 -2.34 -6.66
CA THR A 183 26.40 -2.07 -7.29
C THR A 183 25.43 -1.31 -6.37
N LYS A 184 25.76 -1.08 -5.09
CA LYS A 184 24.85 -0.46 -4.14
C LYS A 184 24.96 1.06 -4.17
N ARG A 185 23.89 1.73 -4.62
CA ARG A 185 23.73 3.19 -4.58
C ARG A 185 23.69 3.70 -3.14
N ALA A 186 23.80 5.01 -2.96
CA ALA A 186 23.86 5.60 -1.61
C ALA A 186 22.52 5.44 -0.87
N LEU A 187 21.42 5.77 -1.54
CA LEU A 187 20.05 5.80 -1.03
C LEU A 187 20.03 6.44 0.36
N VAL A 188 20.23 7.76 0.42
CA VAL A 188 20.47 8.40 1.72
C VAL A 188 19.17 8.49 2.53
N GLY A 189 19.29 8.23 3.83
CA GLY A 189 18.22 8.50 4.80
C GLY A 189 18.35 9.91 5.37
N ALA A 190 18.11 10.04 6.67
CA ALA A 190 18.24 11.31 7.37
C ALA A 190 19.70 11.81 7.41
N ALA A 191 19.84 13.13 7.53
CA ALA A 191 21.08 13.81 7.87
C ALA A 191 20.98 14.50 9.24
N ALA A 192 22.13 14.73 9.87
CA ALA A 192 22.25 15.49 11.10
C ALA A 192 23.52 16.36 11.05
N PHE A 193 23.40 17.66 11.30
CA PHE A 193 24.55 18.54 11.41
C PHE A 193 25.23 18.42 12.79
N SER A 194 26.55 18.60 12.82
CA SER A 194 27.27 18.93 14.05
C SER A 194 26.80 20.30 14.60
N PRO A 195 26.92 20.57 15.92
CA PRO A 195 26.41 21.81 16.53
C PRO A 195 27.04 23.10 15.98
N ASP A 196 28.25 23.02 15.42
CA ASP A 196 28.97 24.12 14.76
C ASP A 196 28.65 24.26 13.26
N GLY A 197 27.82 23.36 12.71
CA GLY A 197 27.46 23.30 11.30
C GLY A 197 28.58 22.87 10.34
N SER A 198 29.75 22.44 10.83
CA SER A 198 30.91 22.12 9.98
C SER A 198 30.90 20.71 9.38
N THR A 199 30.11 19.80 9.95
CA THR A 199 30.05 18.38 9.57
C THR A 199 28.59 17.95 9.43
N VAL A 200 28.29 17.15 8.41
CA VAL A 200 26.98 16.51 8.21
C VAL A 200 27.15 15.00 8.35
N TYR A 201 26.51 14.40 9.34
CA TYR A 201 26.38 12.96 9.45
C TYR A 201 25.19 12.51 8.61
N ALA A 202 25.35 11.51 7.76
CA ALA A 202 24.32 11.03 6.84
C ALA A 202 24.14 9.52 6.95
N ALA A 203 22.91 9.06 7.10
CA ALA A 203 22.55 7.66 6.92
C ALA A 203 22.63 7.30 5.43
N VAL A 204 23.29 6.19 5.11
CA VAL A 204 23.48 5.70 3.74
C VAL A 204 22.78 4.34 3.66
N ASN A 205 21.45 4.37 3.52
CA ASN A 205 20.54 3.23 3.70
C ASN A 205 20.91 2.07 2.77
N GLY A 206 21.22 2.40 1.50
CA GLY A 206 21.62 1.43 0.48
C GLY A 206 22.94 0.69 0.79
N GLN A 207 23.79 1.23 1.68
CA GLN A 207 25.14 0.72 1.95
C GLN A 207 25.36 0.31 3.41
N ASN A 208 24.30 0.27 4.23
CA ASN A 208 24.35 -0.15 5.64
C ASN A 208 25.43 0.58 6.47
N ARG A 209 25.62 1.88 6.20
CA ARG A 209 26.64 2.72 6.85
C ARG A 209 26.13 4.13 7.17
N VAL A 210 26.84 4.82 8.06
CA VAL A 210 26.78 6.27 8.22
C VAL A 210 28.07 6.88 7.68
N VAL A 211 28.01 8.09 7.11
CA VAL A 211 29.20 8.86 6.74
C VAL A 211 29.19 10.25 7.39
N ALA A 212 30.37 10.78 7.71
CA ALA A 212 30.56 12.19 8.07
C ALA A 212 31.10 12.95 6.86
N LEU A 213 30.39 13.99 6.44
CA LEU A 213 30.69 14.86 5.31
C LEU A 213 31.19 16.22 5.81
N ASP A 214 32.13 16.83 5.11
CA ASP A 214 32.38 18.27 5.25
C ASP A 214 31.17 19.07 4.78
N ALA A 215 30.62 19.95 5.63
CA ALA A 215 29.45 20.73 5.27
C ALA A 215 29.73 21.80 4.19
N ALA A 216 30.99 22.24 4.03
CA ALA A 216 31.37 23.21 3.02
C ALA A 216 31.67 22.53 1.68
N THR A 217 32.49 21.48 1.67
CA THR A 217 32.98 20.81 0.43
C THR A 217 32.19 19.57 0.01
N GLY A 218 31.33 19.01 0.88
CA GLY A 218 30.62 17.76 0.63
C GLY A 218 31.50 16.50 0.69
N THR A 219 32.75 16.61 1.13
CA THR A 219 33.72 15.49 1.10
C THR A 219 33.53 14.54 2.28
N VAL A 220 33.46 13.23 2.03
CA VAL A 220 33.46 12.19 3.09
C VAL A 220 34.78 12.24 3.88
N LYS A 221 34.69 12.52 5.18
CA LYS A 221 35.80 12.51 6.15
C LYS A 221 35.95 11.15 6.84
N GLN A 222 34.81 10.52 7.18
CA GLN A 222 34.75 9.28 7.96
C GLN A 222 33.49 8.49 7.59
N SER A 223 33.50 7.19 7.89
CA SER A 223 32.39 6.26 7.66
C SER A 223 32.19 5.39 8.90
N TRP A 224 31.06 4.70 9.04
CA TRP A 224 30.85 3.68 10.08
C TRP A 224 29.88 2.62 9.56
N ALA A 225 30.26 1.35 9.60
CA ALA A 225 29.31 0.27 9.36
C ALA A 225 28.31 0.18 10.52
N VAL A 226 27.02 0.13 10.21
CA VAL A 226 25.92 0.12 11.19
C VAL A 226 25.04 -1.13 11.00
N GLY A 227 23.77 -1.08 11.39
CA GLY A 227 22.81 -2.14 11.08
C GLY A 227 22.33 -2.10 9.63
N ASN A 228 21.35 -2.95 9.32
CA ASN A 228 20.76 -3.05 8.00
C ASN A 228 19.72 -1.93 7.78
N ALA A 229 19.74 -1.28 6.62
CA ALA A 229 18.84 -0.17 6.25
C ALA A 229 18.82 0.95 7.32
N PRO A 230 19.94 1.69 7.50
CA PRO A 230 19.95 2.85 8.40
C PRO A 230 19.11 4.00 7.84
N ARG A 231 18.23 4.57 8.65
CA ARG A 231 17.25 5.59 8.23
C ARG A 231 17.33 6.89 9.05
N GLY A 232 16.80 6.89 10.27
CA GLY A 232 16.71 8.07 11.13
C GLY A 232 17.99 8.33 11.94
N LEU A 233 18.27 9.62 12.24
CA LEU A 233 19.45 10.07 12.99
C LEU A 233 19.09 11.03 14.12
N ALA A 234 19.78 10.92 15.27
CA ALA A 234 19.82 11.97 16.28
C ALA A 234 21.21 12.09 16.94
N LEU A 235 21.78 13.29 16.93
CA LEU A 235 23.05 13.62 17.58
C LEU A 235 22.80 14.14 19.01
N VAL A 236 23.46 13.57 20.01
CA VAL A 236 23.36 13.96 21.43
C VAL A 236 24.74 14.07 22.04
N GLY A 237 25.26 15.30 22.09
CA GLY A 237 26.68 15.52 22.39
C GLY A 237 27.54 14.82 21.35
N ASP A 238 28.50 14.02 21.80
CA ASP A 238 29.42 13.28 20.95
C ASP A 238 28.87 11.93 20.43
N LYS A 239 27.58 11.63 20.69
CA LYS A 239 26.95 10.37 20.30
C LYS A 239 25.88 10.54 19.23
N LEU A 240 26.05 9.88 18.09
CA LEU A 240 25.03 9.77 17.05
C LEU A 240 24.26 8.45 17.19
N TYR A 241 22.95 8.54 17.36
CA TYR A 241 22.03 7.41 17.38
C TYR A 241 21.41 7.24 16.00
N VAL A 242 21.41 6.03 15.48
CA VAL A 242 21.02 5.68 14.10
C VAL A 242 19.99 4.55 14.18
N SER A 243 18.77 4.72 13.66
CA SER A 243 17.85 3.60 13.53
C SER A 243 18.23 2.71 12.34
N ASN A 244 18.09 1.40 12.50
CA ASN A 244 18.34 0.40 11.44
C ASN A 244 17.06 -0.43 11.25
N GLU A 245 16.33 -0.20 10.15
CA GLU A 245 14.99 -0.77 9.90
C GLU A 245 15.02 -2.29 9.81
N GLY A 246 15.98 -2.83 9.02
CA GLY A 246 16.28 -4.26 8.94
C GLY A 246 17.09 -4.80 10.12
N GLY A 247 17.27 -4.00 11.18
CA GLY A 247 17.89 -4.41 12.43
C GLY A 247 19.38 -4.71 12.34
N ARG A 248 19.78 -5.86 12.91
CA ARG A 248 21.19 -6.25 12.97
C ARG A 248 21.63 -6.97 11.69
N PRO A 249 22.93 -6.92 11.34
CA PRO A 249 23.47 -7.83 10.33
C PRO A 249 23.21 -9.30 10.69
N ALA A 250 22.95 -10.11 9.67
CA ALA A 250 22.76 -11.54 9.80
C ALA A 250 24.03 -12.26 10.29
N ARG A 251 23.83 -13.43 10.89
CA ARG A 251 24.86 -14.32 11.45
C ARG A 251 24.65 -15.72 10.90
N SER A 252 25.70 -16.54 10.93
CA SER A 252 25.60 -17.94 10.54
C SER A 252 24.51 -18.67 11.35
N GLY A 253 23.54 -19.26 10.64
CA GLY A 253 22.38 -19.94 11.23
C GLY A 253 21.10 -19.08 11.33
N ASP A 254 21.14 -17.79 11.03
CA ASP A 254 19.92 -16.99 10.85
C ASP A 254 19.16 -17.43 9.59
N THR A 255 17.83 -17.44 9.65
CA THR A 255 16.97 -17.42 8.46
C THR A 255 16.92 -15.98 7.95
N THR A 256 17.03 -15.79 6.63
CA THR A 256 17.09 -14.46 6.03
C THR A 256 16.26 -14.37 4.75
N ILE A 257 15.73 -13.18 4.49
CA ILE A 257 15.12 -12.77 3.22
C ILE A 257 15.87 -11.52 2.75
N ASN A 258 15.86 -11.24 1.44
CA ASN A 258 16.61 -10.13 0.87
C ASN A 258 16.00 -8.76 1.23
N SER A 259 16.84 -7.74 1.22
CA SER A 259 16.47 -6.34 1.01
C SER A 259 17.65 -5.63 0.36
N TYR A 260 17.51 -5.17 -0.88
CA TYR A 260 18.57 -4.52 -1.66
C TYR A 260 19.94 -5.23 -1.58
N GLY A 261 19.98 -6.52 -1.90
CA GLY A 261 21.20 -7.34 -1.85
C GLY A 261 21.79 -7.48 -0.43
N THR A 262 20.97 -7.36 0.61
CA THR A 262 21.35 -7.52 2.02
C THR A 262 20.52 -8.64 2.64
N ASP A 263 21.17 -9.56 3.35
CA ASP A 263 20.49 -10.61 4.09
C ASP A 263 19.94 -10.03 5.42
N VAL A 264 18.62 -9.89 5.50
CA VAL A 264 17.92 -9.40 6.71
C VAL A 264 17.33 -10.59 7.46
N VAL A 265 17.46 -10.62 8.78
CA VAL A 265 16.98 -11.72 9.62
C VAL A 265 15.45 -11.75 9.64
N ALA A 266 14.87 -12.83 9.11
CA ALA A 266 13.45 -12.91 8.78
C ALA A 266 12.79 -14.18 9.33
N ASP A 267 11.48 -14.12 9.53
CA ASP A 267 10.66 -15.27 9.89
C ASP A 267 10.27 -16.07 8.62
N PRO A 268 10.53 -17.38 8.54
CA PRO A 268 10.28 -18.17 7.33
C PRO A 268 8.79 -18.46 7.07
N ASP A 269 7.91 -18.21 8.04
CA ASP A 269 6.48 -18.49 7.93
C ASP A 269 5.65 -17.23 7.68
N THR A 270 6.02 -16.07 8.26
CA THR A 270 5.37 -14.77 7.98
C THR A 270 6.11 -13.89 6.97
N GLY A 271 7.36 -14.19 6.62
CA GLY A 271 8.18 -13.38 5.71
C GLY A 271 8.73 -12.08 6.31
N ALA A 272 8.31 -11.69 7.52
CA ALA A 272 8.64 -10.41 8.14
C ALA A 272 10.04 -10.38 8.76
N SER A 273 10.60 -9.17 8.89
CA SER A 273 11.84 -8.96 9.66
C SER A 273 11.64 -9.31 11.15
N THR A 274 12.69 -9.80 11.80
CA THR A 274 12.62 -10.28 13.20
C THR A 274 13.57 -9.55 14.16
N THR A 275 14.30 -8.56 13.67
CA THR A 275 15.20 -7.74 14.51
C THR A 275 15.08 -6.27 14.14
N GLY A 276 15.10 -5.39 15.15
CA GLY A 276 15.25 -3.95 14.97
C GLY A 276 16.29 -3.42 15.96
N THR A 277 17.14 -2.49 15.51
CA THR A 277 18.25 -1.98 16.34
C THR A 277 18.48 -0.48 16.14
N VAL A 278 19.13 0.11 17.13
CA VAL A 278 19.74 1.44 17.05
C VAL A 278 21.24 1.28 17.18
N SER A 279 21.99 1.80 16.21
CA SER A 279 23.44 1.93 16.31
C SER A 279 23.82 3.21 17.07
N VAL A 280 24.89 3.15 17.85
CA VAL A 280 25.41 4.29 18.63
C VAL A 280 26.87 4.53 18.23
N ILE A 281 27.14 5.65 17.59
CA ILE A 281 28.47 6.04 17.10
C ILE A 281 29.01 7.14 18.02
N ASP A 282 30.23 6.97 18.53
CA ASP A 282 31.02 8.09 19.05
C ASP A 282 31.62 8.84 17.86
N VAL A 283 31.18 10.08 17.63
CA VAL A 283 31.60 10.88 16.47
C VAL A 283 32.95 11.56 16.68
N THR A 284 33.56 11.40 17.86
CA THR A 284 34.90 11.92 18.19
C THR A 284 35.99 10.86 18.11
N ASP A 285 35.64 9.57 17.98
CA ASP A 285 36.60 8.47 17.83
C ASP A 285 37.40 8.62 16.53
N PRO A 286 38.72 8.90 16.59
CA PRO A 286 39.57 9.08 15.42
C PRO A 286 39.96 7.75 14.76
N SER A 287 39.48 6.61 15.27
CA SER A 287 39.80 5.29 14.74
C SER A 287 39.33 5.15 13.28
N PRO A 288 40.22 4.75 12.35
CA PRO A 288 39.89 4.70 10.93
C PRO A 288 38.78 3.67 10.66
N SER A 289 37.79 4.09 9.89
CA SER A 289 36.69 3.25 9.46
C SER A 289 37.07 2.43 8.23
N SER A 290 37.27 1.12 8.38
CA SER A 290 37.56 0.24 7.26
C SER A 290 36.35 0.06 6.35
N SER A 291 36.54 0.31 5.06
CA SER A 291 35.73 -0.30 4.01
C SER A 291 36.22 -1.73 3.71
N SER A 292 35.26 -2.61 3.44
CA SER A 292 35.36 -3.85 2.64
C SER A 292 35.94 -5.18 3.18
N ARG A 293 36.87 -5.28 4.16
CA ARG A 293 37.40 -6.64 4.53
C ARG A 293 38.11 -6.91 5.88
N GLY A 294 37.65 -6.32 7.00
CA GLY A 294 37.80 -6.91 8.34
C GLY A 294 38.82 -6.31 9.31
N TYR A 295 38.30 -5.46 10.22
CA TYR A 295 38.79 -5.03 11.56
C TYR A 295 40.25 -4.53 11.73
N PRO A 296 40.50 -3.45 12.52
CA PRO A 296 39.63 -2.88 13.55
C PRO A 296 38.84 -1.64 13.11
N ASN A 297 37.74 -1.35 13.82
CA ASN A 297 36.85 -0.21 13.58
C ASN A 297 36.81 0.70 14.81
N ALA A 298 36.39 1.96 14.63
CA ALA A 298 35.69 2.70 15.69
C ALA A 298 34.50 1.86 16.21
N ALA A 299 34.35 1.75 17.53
CA ALA A 299 33.43 0.79 18.13
C ALA A 299 31.97 1.30 18.11
N VAL A 300 31.20 0.88 17.11
CA VAL A 300 29.76 1.18 17.03
C VAL A 300 28.99 0.32 18.03
N GLY A 301 28.32 0.98 18.99
CA GLY A 301 27.40 0.32 19.92
C GLY A 301 26.10 -0.12 19.24
N THR A 302 25.40 -1.08 19.83
CA THR A 302 24.08 -1.53 19.34
C THR A 302 23.11 -1.68 20.51
N ILE A 303 21.91 -1.11 20.33
CA ILE A 303 20.79 -1.20 21.24
C ILE A 303 19.65 -1.91 20.52
N ASN A 304 19.13 -2.99 21.09
CA ASN A 304 17.93 -3.63 20.55
C ASN A 304 16.69 -2.79 20.85
N VAL A 305 15.84 -2.59 19.85
CA VAL A 305 14.55 -1.89 19.93
C VAL A 305 13.45 -2.78 19.34
N GLY A 306 12.27 -2.23 19.02
CA GLY A 306 11.23 -2.96 18.30
C GLY A 306 11.54 -3.06 16.80
N LEU A 307 10.70 -3.79 16.06
CA LEU A 307 10.80 -3.94 14.60
C LEU A 307 10.53 -2.63 13.83
N HIS A 308 11.26 -2.47 12.72
CA HIS A 308 11.24 -1.31 11.82
C HIS A 308 11.34 0.01 12.61
N PRO A 309 12.48 0.25 13.29
CA PRO A 309 12.73 1.54 13.91
C PRO A 309 12.88 2.61 12.81
N THR A 310 11.89 3.50 12.70
CA THR A 310 11.84 4.57 11.69
C THR A 310 12.47 5.85 12.26
N ALA A 311 11.69 6.73 12.88
CA ALA A 311 12.16 8.02 13.36
C ALA A 311 13.00 7.91 14.64
N VAL A 312 14.00 8.78 14.75
CA VAL A 312 14.88 8.93 15.92
C VAL A 312 14.85 10.38 16.38
N TYR A 313 14.39 10.65 17.59
CA TYR A 313 14.24 12.00 18.12
C TYR A 313 14.84 12.11 19.53
N ALA A 314 15.73 13.07 19.76
CA ALA A 314 16.39 13.26 21.04
C ALA A 314 15.83 14.47 21.82
N SER A 315 15.42 14.27 23.07
CA SER A 315 15.02 15.37 23.97
C SER A 315 15.04 14.96 25.44
N LYS A 316 15.32 15.92 26.34
CA LYS A 316 15.29 15.77 27.81
C LYS A 316 15.99 14.49 28.35
N GLY A 317 17.17 14.17 27.80
CA GLY A 317 17.98 13.01 28.21
C GLY A 317 17.50 11.63 27.70
N ALA A 318 16.52 11.63 26.79
CA ALA A 318 16.09 10.44 26.06
C ALA A 318 16.36 10.56 24.55
N VAL A 319 16.49 9.41 23.90
CA VAL A 319 16.22 9.24 22.48
C VAL A 319 14.95 8.40 22.36
N PHE A 320 13.95 8.92 21.66
CA PHE A 320 12.72 8.25 21.30
C PHE A 320 12.88 7.64 19.92
N VAL A 321 12.50 6.37 19.78
CA VAL A 321 12.57 5.64 18.50
C VAL A 321 11.23 4.99 18.23
N THR A 322 10.60 5.36 17.12
CA THR A 322 9.30 4.78 16.74
C THR A 322 9.55 3.44 16.05
N ASN A 323 8.98 2.36 16.58
CA ASN A 323 9.13 1.01 16.05
C ASN A 323 7.85 0.67 15.29
N THR A 324 7.86 0.92 13.99
CA THR A 324 6.64 1.11 13.19
C THR A 324 5.87 -0.20 13.02
N ALA A 325 6.54 -1.28 12.62
CA ALA A 325 5.97 -2.63 12.52
C ALA A 325 5.59 -3.22 13.89
N ASP A 326 6.20 -2.73 14.97
CA ASP A 326 6.01 -3.21 16.34
C ASP A 326 5.03 -2.37 17.17
N ASN A 327 4.53 -1.27 16.61
CA ASN A 327 3.45 -0.44 17.13
C ASN A 327 3.71 0.08 18.56
N ASN A 328 4.94 0.57 18.77
CA ASN A 328 5.38 1.17 20.03
C ASN A 328 6.56 2.14 19.83
N VAL A 329 6.90 2.92 20.87
CA VAL A 329 8.07 3.80 20.91
C VAL A 329 9.06 3.32 21.98
N SER A 330 10.30 3.02 21.59
CA SER A 330 11.40 2.78 22.52
C SER A 330 11.95 4.10 23.07
N VAL A 331 12.18 4.16 24.38
CA VAL A 331 12.80 5.30 25.07
C VAL A 331 14.18 4.87 25.57
N ILE A 332 15.22 5.36 24.93
CA ILE A 332 16.63 5.10 25.25
C ILE A 332 17.14 6.20 26.18
N SER A 333 17.71 5.84 27.32
CA SER A 333 18.36 6.78 28.24
C SER A 333 19.78 7.09 27.77
N THR A 334 20.05 8.33 27.36
CA THR A 334 21.36 8.73 26.79
C THR A 334 22.52 8.61 27.77
N ALA A 335 22.25 8.67 29.07
CA ALA A 335 23.21 8.42 30.15
C ALA A 335 23.55 6.93 30.37
N LYS A 336 22.87 6.00 29.68
CA LYS A 336 22.98 4.53 29.89
C LYS A 336 23.09 3.71 28.60
N ASP A 337 22.85 4.32 27.44
CA ASP A 337 22.77 3.68 26.12
C ASP A 337 21.90 2.42 26.11
N LYS A 338 20.72 2.51 26.76
CA LYS A 338 19.77 1.39 26.91
C LYS A 338 18.33 1.88 26.85
N VAL A 339 17.46 1.07 26.24
CA VAL A 339 16.01 1.20 26.39
C VAL A 339 15.67 1.07 27.88
N VAL A 340 15.00 2.09 28.41
CA VAL A 340 14.53 2.16 29.81
C VAL A 340 13.01 2.09 29.92
N GLN A 341 12.31 2.31 28.81
CA GLN A 341 10.85 2.27 28.70
C GLN A 341 10.44 1.97 27.26
N THR A 342 9.30 1.29 27.11
CA THR A 342 8.63 1.10 25.81
C THR A 342 7.19 1.59 25.95
N ILE A 343 6.78 2.53 25.09
CA ILE A 343 5.43 3.14 25.09
C ILE A 343 4.60 2.44 24.02
N SER A 344 3.56 1.70 24.41
CA SER A 344 2.63 1.12 23.43
C SER A 344 1.82 2.22 22.73
N THR A 345 1.69 2.10 21.40
CA THR A 345 0.87 3.02 20.58
C THR A 345 -0.33 2.30 19.95
N GLN A 346 -0.91 1.33 20.67
CA GLN A 346 -2.05 0.51 20.26
C GLN A 346 -3.32 0.97 21.01
N PRO A 347 -4.03 2.03 20.55
CA PRO A 347 -5.17 2.60 21.28
C PRO A 347 -6.42 1.70 21.31
N TRP A 348 -6.60 0.80 20.34
CA TRP A 348 -7.79 -0.06 20.22
C TRP A 348 -7.42 -1.53 20.54
N PRO A 349 -8.13 -2.22 21.45
CA PRO A 349 -7.68 -3.52 21.96
C PRO A 349 -8.00 -4.73 21.05
N GLU A 350 -8.78 -4.55 19.98
CA GLU A 350 -9.17 -5.66 19.08
C GLU A 350 -8.05 -6.01 18.08
N ALA A 351 -7.12 -5.08 17.79
CA ALA A 351 -6.01 -5.25 16.87
C ALA A 351 -4.65 -4.95 17.54
N ARG A 352 -3.56 -5.46 16.96
CA ARG A 352 -2.18 -5.33 17.52
C ARG A 352 -1.13 -4.83 16.52
N VAL A 353 -1.48 -4.81 15.24
CA VAL A 353 -0.61 -4.44 14.11
C VAL A 353 -1.34 -3.36 13.29
N GLY A 354 -0.61 -2.57 12.50
CA GLY A 354 -1.19 -1.57 11.58
C GLY A 354 -1.61 -0.24 12.23
N TYR A 355 -0.97 0.21 13.31
CA TYR A 355 -1.10 1.60 13.82
C TYR A 355 0.04 2.52 13.34
N GLU A 356 1.21 1.94 13.10
CA GLU A 356 2.34 2.56 12.41
C GLU A 356 2.79 3.91 13.01
N PRO A 357 3.40 3.89 14.21
CA PRO A 357 4.07 5.07 14.75
C PRO A 357 5.31 5.39 13.92
N ASN A 358 5.32 6.52 13.22
CA ASN A 358 6.37 6.87 12.24
C ASN A 358 7.10 8.19 12.53
N ALA A 359 6.53 9.12 13.29
CA ALA A 359 7.19 10.35 13.73
C ALA A 359 6.85 10.72 15.18
N VAL A 360 7.73 11.48 15.83
CA VAL A 360 7.62 11.82 17.26
C VAL A 360 8.26 13.17 17.59
N THR A 361 7.62 13.95 18.47
CA THR A 361 8.19 15.18 19.02
C THR A 361 7.80 15.38 20.49
N LEU A 362 8.59 16.15 21.25
CA LEU A 362 8.36 16.45 22.66
C LEU A 362 8.27 17.95 22.90
N THR A 363 7.10 18.40 23.34
CA THR A 363 6.86 19.80 23.70
C THR A 363 7.55 20.20 25.02
N ASP A 364 7.76 21.50 25.19
CA ASP A 364 8.37 22.08 26.40
C ASP A 364 7.61 21.70 27.68
N ASP A 365 6.28 21.71 27.65
CA ASP A 365 5.42 21.35 28.78
C ASP A 365 5.26 19.82 29.01
N GLY A 366 5.94 19.00 28.20
CA GLY A 366 6.06 17.56 28.44
C GLY A 366 4.94 16.72 27.82
N HIS A 367 4.29 17.18 26.75
CA HIS A 367 3.55 16.29 25.85
C HIS A 367 4.49 15.65 24.83
N LEU A 368 4.61 14.32 24.89
CA LEU A 368 5.15 13.52 23.80
C LEU A 368 4.02 13.29 22.79
N LEU A 369 4.23 13.72 21.56
CA LEU A 369 3.30 13.60 20.45
C LEU A 369 3.88 12.57 19.47
N VAL A 370 3.09 11.56 19.11
CA VAL A 370 3.49 10.47 18.20
C VAL A 370 2.44 10.35 17.11
N THR A 371 2.80 10.51 15.84
CA THR A 371 1.89 10.24 14.72
C THR A 371 1.62 8.75 14.61
N LEU A 372 0.41 8.37 14.20
CA LEU A 372 -0.01 7.00 13.89
C LEU A 372 -0.54 7.01 12.45
N GLY A 373 0.31 6.62 11.49
CA GLY A 373 0.05 6.78 10.06
C GLY A 373 -1.29 6.18 9.65
N ARG A 374 -1.41 4.86 9.79
CA ARG A 374 -2.62 4.11 9.41
C ARG A 374 -3.89 4.46 10.21
N ALA A 375 -3.75 5.14 11.35
CA ALA A 375 -4.86 5.52 12.22
C ALA A 375 -5.34 6.97 12.04
N ASN A 376 -4.69 7.74 11.16
CA ASN A 376 -4.97 9.17 10.93
C ASN A 376 -5.09 9.97 12.23
N ALA A 377 -4.09 9.82 13.11
CA ALA A 377 -4.11 10.45 14.43
C ALA A 377 -2.71 10.80 14.97
N VAL A 378 -2.67 11.76 15.89
CA VAL A 378 -1.56 11.96 16.84
C VAL A 378 -1.94 11.38 18.19
N ALA A 379 -1.20 10.39 18.67
CA ALA A 379 -1.27 9.90 20.03
C ALA A 379 -0.47 10.79 20.98
N VAL A 380 -1.09 11.16 22.10
CA VAL A 380 -0.51 12.10 23.07
C VAL A 380 -0.25 11.42 24.42
N TYR A 381 0.94 11.62 24.96
CA TYR A 381 1.35 11.13 26.28
C TYR A 381 1.96 12.28 27.11
N ARG A 382 1.76 12.28 28.43
CA ARG A 382 2.61 13.06 29.33
C ARG A 382 3.92 12.32 29.58
N TYR A 383 5.03 12.99 29.34
CA TYR A 383 6.40 12.53 29.57
C TYR A 383 7.17 13.56 30.40
N LYS A 384 8.10 13.09 31.24
CA LYS A 384 8.91 13.95 32.12
C LYS A 384 10.39 13.61 32.06
N THR A 385 10.73 12.36 32.34
CA THR A 385 12.10 11.83 32.41
C THR A 385 12.14 10.42 31.83
N PRO A 386 13.30 9.90 31.40
CA PRO A 386 13.39 8.56 30.83
C PRO A 386 13.09 7.44 31.86
N GLN A 387 13.01 7.78 33.15
CA GLN A 387 12.76 6.83 34.24
C GLN A 387 11.32 6.88 34.78
N GLU A 388 10.52 7.89 34.42
CA GLU A 388 9.11 7.98 34.77
C GLU A 388 8.23 7.47 33.62
N PRO A 389 7.39 6.44 33.82
CA PRO A 389 6.47 5.92 32.82
C PRO A 389 5.65 7.02 32.14
N ALA A 390 5.74 7.13 30.82
CA ALA A 390 4.86 8.01 30.05
C ALA A 390 3.40 7.58 30.25
N SER A 391 2.51 8.57 30.41
CA SER A 391 1.08 8.32 30.65
C SER A 391 0.24 8.81 29.47
N TYR A 392 -0.52 7.90 28.88
CA TYR A 392 -1.40 8.18 27.75
C TYR A 392 -2.50 9.18 28.12
N LEU A 393 -2.71 10.19 27.29
CA LEU A 393 -3.77 11.18 27.44
C LEU A 393 -4.94 10.93 26.48
N GLY A 394 -4.68 10.70 25.20
CA GLY A 394 -5.70 10.63 24.17
C GLY A 394 -5.14 10.71 22.74
N LEU A 395 -6.02 10.95 21.78
CA LEU A 395 -5.72 11.03 20.35
C LEU A 395 -6.31 12.32 19.79
N LEU A 396 -5.56 12.99 18.90
CA LEU A 396 -6.07 14.07 18.05
C LEU A 396 -6.20 13.55 16.60
N PRO A 397 -7.34 13.73 15.91
CA PRO A 397 -7.49 13.31 14.52
C PRO A 397 -6.67 14.17 13.57
N THR A 398 -6.17 13.55 12.51
CA THR A 398 -5.38 14.20 11.45
C THR A 398 -6.03 14.02 10.08
N ASP A 399 -5.31 14.36 9.01
CA ASP A 399 -5.60 13.96 7.64
C ASP A 399 -4.98 12.58 7.32
N TYR A 400 -5.05 12.13 6.06
CA TYR A 400 -4.71 10.76 5.66
C TYR A 400 -3.19 10.49 5.67
N PHE A 401 -2.77 9.55 6.52
CA PHE A 401 -1.39 9.10 6.73
C PHE A 401 -0.43 10.20 7.22
N PRO A 402 -0.54 10.65 8.49
CA PRO A 402 0.43 11.56 9.08
C PRO A 402 1.84 10.91 9.12
N SER A 403 2.82 11.60 8.56
CA SER A 403 4.20 11.11 8.37
C SER A 403 5.27 11.98 9.03
N GLY A 404 4.95 13.23 9.37
CA GLY A 404 5.86 14.14 10.08
C GLY A 404 5.14 14.97 11.13
N ILE A 405 5.83 15.31 12.23
CA ILE A 405 5.29 16.14 13.31
C ILE A 405 6.35 17.03 13.95
N ALA A 406 6.02 18.32 14.10
CA ALA A 406 6.87 19.32 14.72
C ALA A 406 6.10 20.20 15.70
N ALA A 407 6.80 20.73 16.71
CA ALA A 407 6.26 21.68 17.68
C ALA A 407 7.04 23.01 17.60
N VAL A 408 6.33 24.10 17.28
CA VAL A 408 6.85 25.47 17.23
C VAL A 408 6.22 26.25 18.38
N GLY A 409 6.90 26.24 19.54
CA GLY A 409 6.35 26.75 20.79
C GLY A 409 5.08 25.99 21.20
N LYS A 410 3.90 26.60 21.01
CA LYS A 410 2.59 25.96 21.26
C LYS A 410 1.88 25.46 20.01
N HIS A 411 2.40 25.77 18.83
CA HIS A 411 1.85 25.33 17.56
C HIS A 411 2.39 23.93 17.24
N VAL A 412 1.50 23.06 16.77
CA VAL A 412 1.85 21.73 16.26
C VAL A 412 1.53 21.72 14.78
N ILE A 413 2.49 21.23 14.02
CA ILE A 413 2.43 21.07 12.58
C ILE A 413 2.53 19.56 12.29
N VAL A 414 1.64 19.03 11.47
CA VAL A 414 1.62 17.62 11.05
C VAL A 414 1.56 17.57 9.52
N SER A 415 2.51 16.88 8.88
CA SER A 415 2.50 16.60 7.45
C SER A 415 1.91 15.22 7.16
N HIS A 416 1.23 15.07 6.03
CA HIS A 416 0.50 13.86 5.66
C HIS A 416 0.85 13.44 4.24
N THR A 417 1.17 12.16 4.05
CA THR A 417 1.63 11.62 2.76
C THR A 417 0.50 11.50 1.75
N ARG A 418 -0.68 11.01 2.17
CA ARG A 418 -1.82 10.69 1.27
C ARG A 418 -2.91 11.78 1.22
N GLY A 419 -2.77 12.85 2.01
CA GLY A 419 -3.61 14.06 1.94
C GLY A 419 -5.11 13.79 1.95
N ILE A 420 -5.73 13.88 0.77
CA ILE A 420 -7.16 13.72 0.51
C ILE A 420 -7.48 12.77 -0.66
N ASP A 421 -6.67 11.72 -0.86
CA ASP A 421 -6.72 10.75 -1.98
C ASP A 421 -6.33 11.34 -3.36
N ALA A 422 -6.57 10.55 -4.42
CA ALA A 422 -6.30 10.83 -5.83
C ALA A 422 -7.28 11.88 -6.41
N ARG A 423 -7.29 13.05 -5.77
CA ARG A 423 -8.25 14.15 -6.00
C ARG A 423 -7.58 15.46 -6.41
N ARG A 424 -6.30 15.43 -6.82
CA ARG A 424 -5.59 16.57 -7.40
C ARG A 424 -6.40 17.16 -8.57
N PRO A 425 -6.54 18.49 -8.68
CA PRO A 425 -7.26 19.10 -9.80
C PRO A 425 -6.61 18.76 -11.14
N SER A 426 -7.41 18.22 -12.07
CA SER A 426 -6.96 17.80 -13.40
C SER A 426 -7.82 18.43 -14.51
N THR A 427 -7.27 18.49 -15.73
CA THR A 427 -7.99 18.99 -16.93
C THR A 427 -8.71 17.89 -17.71
N THR A 428 -8.54 16.62 -17.31
CA THR A 428 -9.15 15.44 -17.97
C THR A 428 -10.68 15.38 -17.82
N GLY A 429 -11.22 15.98 -16.75
CA GLY A 429 -12.63 15.84 -16.33
C GLY A 429 -12.86 14.73 -15.29
N GLY A 430 -11.84 13.91 -15.01
CA GLY A 430 -11.82 12.89 -13.97
C GLY A 430 -10.47 12.88 -13.25
N HIS A 431 -10.08 11.73 -12.70
CA HIS A 431 -8.88 11.53 -11.89
C HIS A 431 -8.19 10.22 -12.26
N GLY A 432 -6.86 10.22 -12.34
CA GLY A 432 -6.04 8.99 -12.36
C GLY A 432 -5.46 8.71 -10.98
N THR A 433 -4.99 7.49 -10.70
CA THR A 433 -4.48 7.09 -9.36
C THR A 433 -3.32 7.96 -8.88
N HIS A 434 -2.48 8.42 -9.82
CA HIS A 434 -1.38 9.35 -9.57
C HIS A 434 -1.81 10.81 -9.37
N ASP A 435 -3.11 11.16 -9.44
CA ASP A 435 -3.66 12.45 -8.98
C ASP A 435 -3.70 12.58 -7.45
N THR A 436 -2.73 11.94 -6.79
CA THR A 436 -2.52 11.98 -5.35
C THR A 436 -2.30 13.40 -4.82
N THR A 437 -2.62 13.58 -3.55
CA THR A 437 -2.48 14.83 -2.83
C THR A 437 -1.75 14.58 -1.50
N SER A 438 -1.16 15.63 -0.96
CA SER A 438 -0.64 15.64 0.42
C SER A 438 -1.28 16.78 1.21
N SER A 439 -1.02 16.87 2.51
CA SER A 439 -1.58 17.97 3.29
C SER A 439 -0.76 18.34 4.53
N LEU A 440 -0.94 19.58 4.97
CA LEU A 440 -0.47 20.10 6.24
C LEU A 440 -1.65 20.36 7.17
N THR A 441 -1.59 19.86 8.40
CA THR A 441 -2.51 20.27 9.48
C THR A 441 -1.74 21.10 10.50
N GLN A 442 -2.32 22.25 10.90
CA GLN A 442 -1.76 23.13 11.92
C GLN A 442 -2.77 23.41 13.03
N PHE A 443 -2.34 23.36 14.29
CA PHE A 443 -3.15 23.72 15.46
C PHE A 443 -2.31 24.25 16.62
N THR A 444 -2.92 25.02 17.52
CA THR A 444 -2.35 25.20 18.87
C THR A 444 -2.66 23.94 19.67
N LEU A 445 -1.65 23.36 20.33
CA LEU A 445 -1.85 22.18 21.19
C LEU A 445 -2.92 22.48 22.25
N PRO A 446 -4.04 21.76 22.28
CA PRO A 446 -5.12 22.03 23.22
C PRO A 446 -4.85 21.36 24.57
N ASP A 447 -5.65 21.68 25.58
CA ASP A 447 -5.49 21.08 26.91
C ASP A 447 -5.84 19.57 26.94
N ASP A 448 -5.35 18.88 27.98
CA ASP A 448 -5.53 17.43 28.16
C ASP A 448 -7.01 17.00 28.17
N HIS A 449 -7.96 17.87 28.54
CA HIS A 449 -9.39 17.55 28.53
C HIS A 449 -9.94 17.56 27.09
N VAL A 450 -9.55 18.56 26.28
CA VAL A 450 -9.85 18.57 24.84
C VAL A 450 -9.22 17.36 24.16
N ILE A 451 -7.94 17.04 24.42
CA ILE A 451 -7.26 15.86 23.87
C ILE A 451 -8.03 14.57 24.18
N ARG A 452 -8.44 14.37 25.45
CA ARG A 452 -9.29 13.23 25.85
C ARG A 452 -10.63 13.19 25.11
N SER A 453 -11.25 14.34 24.86
CA SER A 453 -12.55 14.42 24.17
C SER A 453 -12.45 14.06 22.68
N GLN A 454 -11.30 14.31 22.04
CA GLN A 454 -11.09 14.00 20.62
C GLN A 454 -10.86 12.50 20.34
N THR A 455 -10.43 11.71 21.34
CA THR A 455 -10.22 10.25 21.15
C THR A 455 -11.45 9.54 20.59
N ALA A 456 -12.66 9.86 21.06
CA ALA A 456 -13.89 9.23 20.56
C ALA A 456 -14.16 9.54 19.08
N LYS A 457 -13.70 10.69 18.58
CA LYS A 457 -13.80 11.07 17.18
C LYS A 457 -12.86 10.21 16.32
N VAL A 458 -11.61 10.02 16.75
CA VAL A 458 -10.65 9.12 16.07
C VAL A 458 -11.20 7.69 15.98
N PHE A 459 -11.76 7.15 17.06
CA PHE A 459 -12.41 5.82 17.05
C PHE A 459 -13.57 5.75 16.05
N THR A 460 -14.42 6.79 16.00
CA THR A 460 -15.56 6.87 15.06
C THR A 460 -15.10 6.95 13.60
N GLN A 461 -13.97 7.62 13.35
CA GLN A 461 -13.38 7.81 12.03
C GLN A 461 -12.64 6.57 11.49
N ASN A 462 -12.16 5.71 12.40
CA ASN A 462 -11.43 4.48 12.10
C ASN A 462 -12.29 3.22 12.14
N GLY A 463 -13.61 3.31 12.35
CA GLY A 463 -14.45 2.10 12.48
C GLY A 463 -14.25 1.27 13.74
N TRP A 464 -13.45 1.76 14.70
CA TRP A 464 -13.02 1.00 15.86
C TRP A 464 -14.16 0.76 16.86
N THR A 465 -14.93 -0.30 16.62
CA THR A 465 -16.04 -0.72 17.49
C THR A 465 -15.67 -1.95 18.34
N PRO A 466 -16.16 -2.07 19.58
CA PRO A 466 -15.90 -3.26 20.40
C PRO A 466 -16.49 -4.52 19.79
N GLY A 467 -15.68 -5.57 19.64
CA GLY A 467 -16.09 -6.86 19.11
C GLY A 467 -16.07 -7.02 17.59
N SER A 468 -15.50 -6.09 16.80
CA SER A 468 -15.37 -6.26 15.34
C SER A 468 -14.63 -7.55 14.95
N ALA A 469 -13.63 -7.96 15.75
CA ALA A 469 -12.86 -9.21 15.57
C ALA A 469 -13.42 -10.42 16.37
N ALA A 470 -14.70 -10.40 16.76
CA ALA A 470 -15.27 -11.44 17.63
C ALA A 470 -15.24 -12.86 17.02
N THR A 471 -14.62 -13.79 17.75
CA THR A 471 -14.49 -15.22 17.39
C THR A 471 -15.52 -16.10 18.11
N THR A 472 -15.88 -17.23 17.50
CA THR A 472 -16.60 -18.31 18.21
C THR A 472 -15.67 -19.03 19.19
N LYS A 473 -16.21 -19.41 20.36
CA LYS A 473 -15.48 -20.21 21.36
C LYS A 473 -15.87 -21.68 21.23
N GLY A 474 -14.92 -22.52 20.80
CA GLY A 474 -15.15 -23.94 20.57
C GLY A 474 -16.03 -24.20 19.35
N ARG A 475 -16.63 -25.40 19.28
CA ARG A 475 -17.45 -25.82 18.14
C ARG A 475 -18.74 -25.00 18.08
N SER A 476 -18.89 -24.18 17.04
CA SER A 476 -20.11 -23.40 16.84
C SER A 476 -21.33 -24.28 16.53
N HIS A 477 -22.48 -23.83 17.03
CA HIS A 477 -23.81 -24.34 16.70
C HIS A 477 -24.62 -23.38 15.82
N ALA A 478 -23.99 -22.32 15.29
CA ALA A 478 -24.67 -21.38 14.40
C ALA A 478 -25.09 -22.06 13.09
N LYS A 479 -26.21 -21.63 12.49
CA LYS A 479 -26.59 -22.06 11.14
C LYS A 479 -25.58 -21.51 10.14
N PRO A 480 -25.09 -22.31 9.17
CA PRO A 480 -24.21 -21.80 8.13
C PRO A 480 -24.80 -20.63 7.33
N LEU A 481 -23.97 -19.63 7.04
CA LEU A 481 -24.26 -18.45 6.22
C LEU A 481 -23.18 -18.30 5.14
N PRO A 482 -23.40 -17.57 4.03
CA PRO A 482 -22.35 -17.31 3.04
C PRO A 482 -21.16 -16.59 3.68
N VAL A 483 -21.43 -15.42 4.26
CA VAL A 483 -20.51 -14.69 5.11
C VAL A 483 -21.01 -14.85 6.56
N PRO A 484 -20.30 -15.59 7.42
CA PRO A 484 -20.60 -15.71 8.85
C PRO A 484 -20.61 -14.36 9.58
N VAL A 485 -21.29 -14.27 10.72
CA VAL A 485 -21.35 -13.03 11.54
C VAL A 485 -20.20 -12.93 12.55
N ARG A 486 -19.54 -14.06 12.87
CA ARG A 486 -18.42 -14.13 13.80
C ARG A 486 -17.36 -15.04 13.22
N LEU A 487 -16.09 -14.72 13.46
CA LEU A 487 -14.97 -15.48 12.94
C LEU A 487 -14.99 -16.91 13.48
N GLY A 488 -14.93 -17.89 12.57
CA GLY A 488 -15.03 -19.32 12.86
C GLY A 488 -16.45 -19.89 12.98
N ASP A 489 -17.52 -19.08 12.89
CA ASP A 489 -18.85 -19.62 12.62
C ASP A 489 -18.88 -20.27 11.22
N PRO A 490 -19.67 -21.34 11.00
CA PRO A 490 -19.59 -22.10 9.75
C PRO A 490 -20.08 -21.29 8.55
N SER A 491 -19.33 -21.33 7.44
CA SER A 491 -19.79 -20.80 6.16
C SER A 491 -20.50 -21.86 5.29
N THR A 492 -21.41 -21.44 4.42
CA THR A 492 -21.90 -22.25 3.28
C THR A 492 -20.91 -22.31 2.12
N ILE A 493 -19.97 -21.35 2.05
CA ILE A 493 -18.83 -21.33 1.15
C ILE A 493 -17.67 -22.08 1.83
N LYS A 494 -16.82 -22.71 1.02
CA LYS A 494 -15.67 -23.53 1.45
C LYS A 494 -14.42 -23.26 0.62
N HIS A 495 -14.60 -22.77 -0.60
CA HIS A 495 -13.55 -22.49 -1.55
C HIS A 495 -13.68 -21.03 -1.96
N VAL A 496 -12.70 -20.22 -1.61
CA VAL A 496 -12.53 -18.86 -2.12
C VAL A 496 -11.49 -18.89 -3.22
N PHE A 497 -11.78 -18.21 -4.32
CA PHE A 497 -10.84 -17.94 -5.40
C PHE A 497 -10.69 -16.42 -5.45
N LEU A 498 -9.48 -15.91 -5.27
CA LEU A 498 -9.12 -14.50 -5.39
C LEU A 498 -8.30 -14.36 -6.68
N LEU A 499 -8.91 -13.81 -7.71
CA LEU A 499 -8.30 -13.56 -9.01
C LEU A 499 -7.90 -12.10 -9.04
N VAL A 500 -6.61 -11.87 -8.85
CA VAL A 500 -5.96 -10.57 -9.03
C VAL A 500 -5.63 -10.42 -10.50
N LYS A 501 -5.89 -9.22 -11.01
CA LYS A 501 -5.70 -8.75 -12.38
C LYS A 501 -4.91 -7.45 -12.36
N GLU A 502 -4.56 -6.93 -13.52
CA GLU A 502 -3.70 -5.75 -13.66
C GLU A 502 -4.40 -4.53 -14.27
N ASN A 503 -3.83 -3.39 -13.95
CA ASN A 503 -4.55 -2.26 -13.35
C ASN A 503 -5.63 -1.63 -14.25
N ARG A 504 -6.84 -1.37 -13.73
CA ARG A 504 -7.92 -0.69 -14.48
C ARG A 504 -8.83 0.18 -13.60
N THR A 505 -9.16 1.39 -14.06
CA THR A 505 -10.24 2.18 -13.45
C THR A 505 -11.63 1.64 -13.79
N TYR A 506 -12.63 1.91 -12.94
CA TYR A 506 -14.00 1.44 -13.14
C TYR A 506 -14.58 1.96 -14.47
N ASP A 507 -14.50 3.27 -14.75
CA ASP A 507 -15.12 3.83 -15.97
C ASP A 507 -14.50 3.28 -17.27
N GLN A 508 -13.20 2.96 -17.24
CA GLN A 508 -12.45 2.44 -18.38
C GLN A 508 -12.98 1.07 -18.85
N LEU A 509 -13.51 0.27 -17.91
CA LEU A 509 -14.08 -1.05 -18.16
C LEU A 509 -15.61 -1.06 -18.23
N PHE A 510 -16.28 -0.38 -17.29
CA PHE A 510 -17.73 -0.49 -17.04
C PHE A 510 -18.50 0.84 -17.16
N GLY A 511 -17.88 1.92 -17.65
CA GLY A 511 -18.58 3.19 -17.89
C GLY A 511 -19.69 3.10 -18.95
N ASP A 512 -19.68 2.07 -19.81
CA ASP A 512 -20.76 1.78 -20.77
C ASP A 512 -21.91 0.91 -20.22
N LEU A 513 -21.89 0.53 -18.93
CA LEU A 513 -22.99 -0.14 -18.24
C LEU A 513 -23.99 0.86 -17.62
N PRO A 514 -25.12 1.20 -18.30
CA PRO A 514 -25.98 2.34 -17.93
C PRO A 514 -26.78 2.16 -16.63
N GLN A 515 -26.71 1.00 -15.99
CA GLN A 515 -27.33 0.74 -14.70
C GLN A 515 -26.48 1.19 -13.51
N GLY A 516 -25.15 1.27 -13.66
CA GLY A 516 -24.23 1.72 -12.61
C GLY A 516 -23.88 3.20 -12.74
N ASP A 517 -23.22 3.74 -11.72
CA ASP A 517 -22.68 5.11 -11.69
C ASP A 517 -21.38 5.20 -12.51
N GLY A 518 -21.44 5.04 -13.83
CA GLY A 518 -20.28 5.04 -14.74
C GLY A 518 -20.30 6.13 -15.81
N ASP A 519 -19.15 6.64 -16.20
CA ASP A 519 -19.00 7.62 -17.30
C ASP A 519 -18.46 6.97 -18.59
N ALA A 520 -19.37 6.77 -19.55
CA ALA A 520 -19.09 6.19 -20.86
C ALA A 520 -18.09 7.00 -21.72
N THR A 521 -17.70 8.23 -21.32
CA THR A 521 -16.69 9.03 -22.03
C THR A 521 -15.25 8.59 -21.73
N PHE A 522 -15.03 7.88 -20.61
CA PHE A 522 -13.73 7.29 -20.26
C PHE A 522 -13.62 5.79 -20.62
N THR A 523 -14.72 5.16 -21.04
CA THR A 523 -14.72 3.72 -21.40
C THR A 523 -13.84 3.42 -22.61
N GLN A 524 -12.90 2.50 -22.40
CA GLN A 524 -11.87 2.11 -23.37
C GLN A 524 -11.94 0.63 -23.72
N PHE A 525 -12.39 -0.21 -22.77
CA PHE A 525 -12.42 -1.68 -22.88
C PHE A 525 -13.82 -2.27 -22.62
N GLY A 526 -14.87 -1.59 -23.10
CA GLY A 526 -16.28 -1.98 -22.94
C GLY A 526 -16.69 -3.32 -23.58
N GLU A 527 -18.00 -3.60 -23.68
CA GLU A 527 -18.57 -4.96 -23.85
C GLU A 527 -18.01 -5.81 -25.01
N ASN A 528 -17.48 -5.20 -26.08
CA ASN A 528 -16.88 -5.94 -27.20
C ASN A 528 -15.40 -6.30 -27.00
N VAL A 529 -14.71 -5.69 -26.05
CA VAL A 529 -13.38 -6.14 -25.58
C VAL A 529 -13.53 -7.14 -24.44
N THR A 530 -14.44 -6.87 -23.49
CA THR A 530 -14.56 -7.65 -22.23
C THR A 530 -15.95 -8.31 -22.05
N PRO A 531 -16.38 -9.17 -22.99
CA PRO A 531 -17.72 -9.75 -22.98
C PRO A 531 -17.98 -10.70 -21.80
N ASN A 532 -16.95 -11.29 -21.18
CA ASN A 532 -17.14 -12.10 -19.98
C ASN A 532 -17.34 -11.21 -18.74
N GLN A 533 -16.50 -10.20 -18.53
CA GLN A 533 -16.64 -9.28 -17.39
C GLN A 533 -18.00 -8.57 -17.38
N HIS A 534 -18.47 -8.13 -18.55
CA HIS A 534 -19.81 -7.55 -18.72
C HIS A 534 -20.92 -8.56 -18.39
N ALA A 535 -20.87 -9.77 -18.96
CA ALA A 535 -21.87 -10.81 -18.69
C ALA A 535 -21.86 -11.28 -17.22
N LEU A 536 -20.71 -11.23 -16.54
CA LEU A 536 -20.58 -11.52 -15.12
C LEU A 536 -21.23 -10.42 -14.25
N ALA A 537 -21.02 -9.14 -14.58
CA ALA A 537 -21.67 -8.02 -13.91
C ALA A 537 -23.21 -8.05 -14.08
N GLU A 538 -23.71 -8.35 -15.28
CA GLU A 538 -25.15 -8.50 -15.54
C GLU A 538 -25.77 -9.72 -14.83
N GLN A 539 -25.08 -10.87 -14.85
CA GLN A 539 -25.59 -12.10 -14.25
C GLN A 539 -25.52 -12.11 -12.71
N PHE A 540 -24.50 -11.48 -12.13
CA PHE A 540 -24.25 -11.42 -10.69
C PHE A 540 -24.51 -9.99 -10.17
N GLY A 541 -23.56 -9.37 -9.48
CA GLY A 541 -23.66 -7.99 -9.01
C GLY A 541 -22.74 -7.09 -9.82
N LEU A 542 -23.22 -5.88 -10.13
CA LEU A 542 -22.37 -4.76 -10.52
C LEU A 542 -22.06 -3.93 -9.27
N TYR A 543 -20.79 -3.60 -9.05
CA TYR A 543 -20.32 -2.86 -7.88
C TYR A 543 -19.65 -1.58 -8.37
N ASP A 544 -20.34 -0.44 -8.22
CA ASP A 544 -19.99 0.86 -8.79
C ASP A 544 -19.43 1.84 -7.74
N ASN A 545 -18.89 1.31 -6.65
CA ASN A 545 -18.34 2.10 -5.55
C ASN A 545 -17.24 1.31 -4.79
N PHE A 546 -16.40 0.61 -5.55
CA PHE A 546 -15.27 -0.17 -5.06
C PHE A 546 -13.94 0.55 -5.34
N TYR A 547 -13.00 0.50 -4.39
CA TYR A 547 -11.71 1.19 -4.48
C TYR A 547 -10.53 0.26 -4.20
N ASP A 548 -9.54 0.30 -5.09
CA ASP A 548 -8.21 -0.26 -4.85
C ASP A 548 -7.30 0.81 -4.27
N ILE A 549 -6.58 0.48 -3.21
CA ILE A 549 -5.96 1.51 -2.35
C ILE A 549 -4.50 1.75 -2.75
N GLY A 550 -3.91 0.80 -3.48
CA GLY A 550 -2.60 0.96 -4.07
C GLY A 550 -2.58 2.05 -5.12
N THR A 551 -1.46 2.77 -5.21
CA THR A 551 -1.18 3.65 -6.35
C THR A 551 -0.54 2.89 -7.53
N ASN A 552 0.00 1.71 -7.26
CA ASN A 552 0.69 0.83 -8.20
C ASN A 552 0.78 -0.60 -7.63
N SER A 553 1.22 -1.56 -8.45
CA SER A 553 1.16 -2.99 -8.15
C SER A 553 1.91 -3.34 -6.87
N ALA A 554 2.98 -2.60 -6.57
CA ALA A 554 3.76 -2.75 -5.34
C ALA A 554 2.92 -2.53 -4.07
N GLU A 555 2.02 -1.55 -4.09
CA GLU A 555 1.08 -1.30 -2.99
C GLU A 555 -0.13 -2.23 -3.08
N GLY A 556 -0.62 -2.49 -4.30
CA GLY A 556 -1.83 -3.26 -4.59
C GLY A 556 -1.79 -4.71 -4.09
N HIS A 557 -0.74 -5.45 -4.47
CA HIS A 557 -0.53 -6.82 -3.99
C HIS A 557 -0.33 -6.88 -2.47
N ASN A 558 0.30 -5.86 -1.87
CA ASN A 558 0.41 -5.73 -0.42
C ASN A 558 -0.95 -5.52 0.26
N TRP A 559 -1.80 -4.61 -0.26
CA TRP A 559 -3.18 -4.44 0.22
C TRP A 559 -4.01 -5.73 0.13
N LEU A 560 -3.88 -6.48 -0.96
CA LEU A 560 -4.63 -7.73 -1.15
C LEU A 560 -4.13 -8.88 -0.25
N MET A 561 -2.82 -9.03 -0.07
CA MET A 561 -2.26 -10.16 0.68
C MET A 561 -2.05 -9.88 2.17
N GLN A 562 -1.97 -8.62 2.60
CA GLN A 562 -1.73 -8.20 3.99
C GLN A 562 -2.86 -7.34 4.59
N SER A 563 -3.81 -6.85 3.78
CA SER A 563 -4.81 -5.83 4.18
C SER A 563 -4.22 -4.55 4.76
N ASP A 564 -2.97 -4.27 4.40
CA ASP A 564 -2.22 -3.07 4.75
C ASP A 564 -1.11 -2.87 3.73
N ASN A 565 -0.58 -1.65 3.66
CA ASN A 565 0.58 -1.32 2.84
C ASN A 565 1.66 -0.75 3.77
N PRO A 566 2.68 -1.50 4.20
CA PRO A 566 3.51 -1.12 5.35
C PRO A 566 4.17 0.26 5.23
N GLU A 567 4.45 0.92 6.35
CA GLU A 567 5.06 2.27 6.34
C GLU A 567 6.37 2.36 5.56
N TYR A 568 7.16 1.29 5.46
CA TYR A 568 8.34 1.23 4.58
C TYR A 568 7.95 1.44 3.11
N THR A 569 6.87 0.81 2.66
CA THR A 569 6.29 0.96 1.33
C THR A 569 5.65 2.34 1.15
N GLU A 570 4.85 2.82 2.12
CA GLU A 570 4.28 4.19 2.09
C GLU A 570 5.35 5.30 2.01
N SER A 571 6.48 5.12 2.69
CA SER A 571 7.61 6.05 2.66
C SER A 571 8.56 5.85 1.47
N SER A 572 8.32 4.82 0.66
CA SER A 572 8.99 4.55 -0.64
C SER A 572 8.10 4.82 -1.85
N ALA A 573 6.82 5.11 -1.62
CA ALA A 573 5.76 5.20 -2.63
C ALA A 573 6.09 6.22 -3.73
N GLY A 574 6.20 5.73 -4.97
CA GLY A 574 6.53 6.53 -6.15
C GLY A 574 8.03 6.71 -6.41
N GLU A 575 8.91 6.03 -5.67
CA GLU A 575 10.36 6.07 -5.90
C GLU A 575 11.01 4.70 -6.11
N TYR A 576 10.62 3.70 -5.29
CA TYR A 576 11.15 2.32 -5.15
C TYR A 576 12.66 2.13 -5.42
N ALA A 577 13.46 3.18 -5.17
CA ALA A 577 14.86 3.28 -5.56
C ALA A 577 15.78 2.32 -4.79
N ARG A 578 15.23 1.69 -3.74
CA ARG A 578 15.84 0.61 -2.97
C ARG A 578 15.42 -0.76 -3.50
N SER A 579 14.12 -1.07 -3.49
CA SER A 579 13.59 -2.33 -4.00
C SER A 579 12.13 -2.13 -4.41
N TYR A 580 11.68 -2.91 -5.37
CA TYR A 580 10.29 -3.32 -5.46
C TYR A 580 9.98 -4.23 -4.26
N ASP A 581 9.10 -3.78 -3.37
CA ASP A 581 8.99 -4.33 -2.00
C ASP A 581 7.74 -5.18 -1.75
N THR A 582 7.20 -5.79 -2.81
CA THR A 582 6.18 -6.83 -2.72
C THR A 582 6.79 -8.19 -2.43
N GLU A 583 7.46 -8.85 -3.40
CA GLU A 583 7.72 -10.29 -3.29
C GLU A 583 9.05 -10.63 -2.61
N ASN A 584 10.06 -9.77 -2.78
CA ASN A 584 11.46 -10.09 -2.48
C ASN A 584 12.13 -9.16 -1.46
N ASP A 585 11.46 -8.10 -0.97
CA ASP A 585 11.97 -7.23 0.11
C ASP A 585 11.25 -7.50 1.44
N VAL A 586 11.98 -8.11 2.36
CA VAL A 586 11.56 -8.35 3.77
C VAL A 586 11.01 -7.12 4.51
N LEU A 587 11.34 -5.90 4.07
CA LEU A 587 10.90 -4.66 4.70
C LEU A 587 9.48 -4.25 4.30
N GLY A 588 8.94 -4.78 3.19
CA GLY A 588 7.53 -4.67 2.80
C GLY A 588 6.61 -5.71 3.46
N HIS A 589 7.10 -6.53 4.39
CA HIS A 589 6.34 -7.62 5.00
C HIS A 589 5.93 -7.32 6.46
N GLN A 590 4.62 -7.41 6.75
CA GLN A 590 4.07 -7.23 8.09
C GLN A 590 4.32 -8.42 9.02
N LYS A 591 4.53 -8.10 10.30
CA LYS A 591 4.72 -9.07 11.39
C LYS A 591 3.58 -10.09 11.55
N SER A 592 2.37 -9.72 11.15
CA SER A 592 1.18 -10.58 11.09
C SER A 592 1.28 -11.68 10.04
N GLY A 593 2.16 -11.51 9.05
CA GLY A 593 2.17 -12.28 7.82
C GLY A 593 0.97 -11.95 6.94
N PHE A 594 0.68 -12.88 6.04
CA PHE A 594 -0.25 -12.71 4.93
C PHE A 594 -1.50 -13.59 5.07
N ILE A 595 -2.50 -13.36 4.21
CA ILE A 595 -3.78 -14.08 4.18
C ILE A 595 -3.62 -15.60 4.06
N TRP A 596 -2.62 -16.09 3.30
CA TRP A 596 -2.33 -17.52 3.22
C TRP A 596 -1.82 -18.10 4.55
N SER A 597 -0.99 -17.35 5.27
CA SER A 597 -0.46 -17.75 6.57
C SER A 597 -1.58 -17.76 7.63
N GLY A 598 -2.49 -16.78 7.57
CA GLY A 598 -3.72 -16.75 8.36
C GLY A 598 -4.66 -17.93 8.06
N ALA A 599 -4.81 -18.31 6.79
CA ALA A 599 -5.56 -19.49 6.37
C ALA A 599 -4.95 -20.80 6.91
N GLN A 600 -3.63 -20.97 6.79
CA GLN A 600 -2.91 -22.11 7.35
C GLN A 600 -3.04 -22.18 8.88
N ALA A 601 -2.94 -21.05 9.58
CA ALA A 601 -3.06 -20.96 11.03
C ALA A 601 -4.43 -21.45 11.57
N VAL A 602 -5.50 -21.31 10.78
CA VAL A 602 -6.84 -21.83 11.12
C VAL A 602 -7.17 -23.17 10.42
N GLY A 603 -6.13 -23.86 9.93
CA GLY A 603 -6.21 -25.23 9.40
C GLY A 603 -6.88 -25.34 8.03
N LYS A 604 -6.80 -24.29 7.20
CA LYS A 604 -7.28 -24.30 5.82
C LYS A 604 -6.16 -24.67 4.85
N SER A 605 -6.53 -25.34 3.76
CA SER A 605 -5.61 -25.50 2.63
C SER A 605 -5.55 -24.21 1.81
N VAL A 606 -4.35 -23.92 1.30
CA VAL A 606 -4.12 -22.82 0.34
C VAL A 606 -3.56 -23.44 -0.94
N LYS A 607 -3.87 -22.80 -2.07
CA LYS A 607 -3.11 -22.91 -3.31
C LYS A 607 -2.79 -21.51 -3.81
N ASP A 608 -1.56 -21.33 -4.25
CA ASP A 608 -1.06 -20.08 -4.79
C ASP A 608 -0.68 -20.28 -6.28
N TYR A 609 -1.11 -19.35 -7.12
CA TYR A 609 -0.90 -19.32 -8.56
C TYR A 609 -0.36 -17.93 -8.96
N GLY A 610 0.88 -17.65 -8.58
CA GLY A 610 1.66 -16.50 -9.05
C GLY A 610 1.84 -15.37 -8.05
N GLU A 611 1.03 -15.29 -6.97
CA GLU A 611 1.15 -14.26 -5.95
C GLU A 611 2.48 -14.37 -5.22
N PHE A 612 3.21 -13.25 -5.05
CA PHE A 612 4.48 -13.21 -4.31
C PHE A 612 5.51 -14.27 -4.79
N GLN A 613 5.45 -14.64 -6.08
CA GLN A 613 6.38 -15.55 -6.75
C GLN A 613 7.38 -14.79 -7.64
N SER A 614 8.42 -15.50 -8.07
CA SER A 614 9.39 -15.09 -9.08
C SER A 614 9.67 -16.24 -10.06
N VAL A 615 10.13 -15.92 -11.27
CA VAL A 615 10.56 -16.92 -12.26
C VAL A 615 11.98 -17.40 -11.97
N GLU A 616 12.12 -18.70 -11.67
CA GLU A 616 13.41 -19.37 -11.57
C GLU A 616 14.03 -19.66 -12.94
N SER A 617 13.18 -20.03 -13.92
CA SER A 617 13.61 -20.26 -15.30
C SER A 617 12.45 -20.26 -16.29
N LYS A 618 12.61 -19.52 -17.40
CA LYS A 618 11.71 -19.52 -18.56
C LYS A 618 12.42 -20.17 -19.77
N PRO A 619 11.84 -21.17 -20.46
CA PRO A 619 12.43 -21.72 -21.67
C PRO A 619 12.54 -20.66 -22.77
N ALA A 620 13.67 -20.58 -23.48
CA ALA A 620 13.89 -19.55 -24.52
C ALA A 620 12.89 -19.60 -25.69
N GLY A 621 12.17 -20.72 -25.88
CA GLY A 621 11.08 -20.85 -26.85
C GLY A 621 9.71 -20.42 -26.34
N ALA A 622 9.57 -20.04 -25.06
CA ALA A 622 8.32 -19.63 -24.43
C ALA A 622 7.98 -18.16 -24.74
N THR A 623 7.88 -17.82 -26.02
CA THR A 623 7.37 -16.52 -26.49
C THR A 623 5.85 -16.55 -26.51
N TRP A 624 5.22 -15.36 -26.52
CA TRP A 624 3.76 -15.22 -26.60
C TRP A 624 3.14 -16.10 -27.70
N GLN A 625 3.68 -16.07 -28.91
CA GLN A 625 3.17 -16.85 -30.05
C GLN A 625 3.16 -18.36 -29.78
N ASN A 626 4.22 -18.87 -29.15
CA ASN A 626 4.38 -20.29 -28.90
C ASN A 626 3.53 -20.75 -27.72
N LEU A 627 3.45 -19.93 -26.67
CA LEU A 627 2.59 -20.18 -25.51
C LEU A 627 1.10 -20.13 -25.87
N TYR A 628 0.70 -19.22 -26.77
CA TYR A 628 -0.65 -19.17 -27.33
C TYR A 628 -1.01 -20.47 -28.08
N CYS A 629 -0.15 -20.92 -29.01
CA CYS A 629 -0.39 -22.19 -29.72
C CYS A 629 -0.36 -23.41 -28.79
N ASP A 630 0.50 -23.40 -27.76
CA ASP A 630 0.53 -24.49 -26.78
C ASP A 630 -0.71 -24.48 -25.88
N ALA A 631 -1.24 -23.31 -25.50
CA ALA A 631 -2.52 -23.20 -24.80
C ALA A 631 -3.69 -23.77 -25.61
N GLN A 632 -3.77 -23.46 -26.91
CA GLN A 632 -4.75 -24.08 -27.82
C GLN A 632 -4.57 -25.61 -27.88
N LYS A 633 -3.33 -26.09 -27.97
CA LYS A 633 -3.03 -27.53 -28.05
C LYS A 633 -3.31 -28.27 -26.74
N MET A 634 -3.03 -27.66 -25.59
CA MET A 634 -3.41 -28.14 -24.27
C MET A 634 -4.94 -28.27 -24.16
N ASP A 635 -5.70 -27.25 -24.61
CA ASP A 635 -7.17 -27.29 -24.59
C ASP A 635 -7.74 -28.41 -25.47
N ALA A 636 -7.19 -28.57 -26.68
CA ALA A 636 -7.67 -29.55 -27.66
C ALA A 636 -7.30 -31.00 -27.36
N THR A 637 -6.23 -31.25 -26.59
CA THR A 637 -5.67 -32.61 -26.41
C THR A 637 -5.52 -33.06 -24.94
N GLY A 638 -5.58 -32.15 -23.98
CA GLY A 638 -5.31 -32.44 -22.56
C GLY A 638 -3.82 -32.74 -22.25
N GLN A 639 -2.90 -32.47 -23.18
CA GLN A 639 -1.47 -32.62 -22.94
C GLN A 639 -0.96 -31.63 -21.88
N GLN A 640 0.19 -31.93 -21.27
CA GLN A 640 0.96 -30.95 -20.49
C GLN A 640 1.63 -29.92 -21.43
N THR A 641 1.98 -28.75 -20.89
CA THR A 641 2.71 -27.70 -21.62
C THR A 641 4.02 -28.21 -22.24
N ALA A 642 4.32 -27.74 -23.46
CA ALA A 642 5.62 -27.92 -24.10
C ALA A 642 6.69 -26.96 -23.57
N TYR A 643 6.29 -25.94 -22.81
CA TYR A 643 7.12 -24.83 -22.32
C TYR A 643 7.03 -24.70 -20.79
N PRO A 644 7.52 -25.68 -20.01
CA PRO A 644 7.44 -25.62 -18.55
C PRO A 644 8.29 -24.47 -17.99
N ILE A 645 7.62 -23.41 -17.54
CA ILE A 645 8.19 -22.33 -16.74
C ILE A 645 8.38 -22.84 -15.31
N ARG A 646 9.41 -22.38 -14.61
CA ARG A 646 9.64 -22.67 -13.19
C ARG A 646 9.51 -21.40 -12.37
N THR A 647 8.85 -21.51 -11.24
CA THR A 647 8.62 -20.44 -10.28
C THR A 647 8.93 -20.88 -8.86
N GLY A 648 9.23 -19.91 -8.02
CA GLY A 648 9.43 -20.05 -6.58
C GLY A 648 9.10 -18.74 -5.88
N SER A 649 9.35 -18.64 -4.57
CA SER A 649 9.15 -17.40 -3.80
C SER A 649 10.31 -17.18 -2.83
N ALA A 650 10.65 -15.94 -2.52
CA ALA A 650 11.56 -15.61 -1.43
C ALA A 650 10.97 -15.96 -0.05
N ILE A 651 9.65 -16.08 0.07
CA ILE A 651 8.94 -16.41 1.31
C ILE A 651 8.86 -17.96 1.46
N PRO A 652 9.56 -18.58 2.42
CA PRO A 652 9.67 -20.04 2.49
C PRO A 652 8.35 -20.78 2.76
N SER A 653 7.38 -20.16 3.42
CA SER A 653 6.04 -20.73 3.61
C SER A 653 5.20 -20.78 2.35
N LEU A 654 5.37 -19.83 1.44
CA LEU A 654 4.56 -19.70 0.23
C LEU A 654 4.88 -20.84 -0.77
N ASN A 655 6.16 -21.16 -0.94
CA ASN A 655 6.65 -22.32 -1.70
C ASN A 655 6.01 -23.68 -1.28
N LYS A 656 5.45 -23.79 -0.07
CA LYS A 656 4.75 -24.99 0.43
C LYS A 656 3.33 -25.13 -0.15
N VAL A 657 2.77 -24.07 -0.75
CA VAL A 657 1.39 -23.99 -1.27
C VAL A 657 1.29 -23.46 -2.71
N SER A 658 2.36 -22.86 -3.25
CA SER A 658 2.47 -22.51 -4.68
C SER A 658 2.30 -23.73 -5.59
N VAL A 659 1.55 -23.58 -6.67
CA VAL A 659 1.33 -24.61 -7.69
C VAL A 659 2.42 -24.49 -8.77
N PRO A 660 3.30 -25.50 -8.93
CA PRO A 660 4.46 -25.36 -9.80
C PRO A 660 4.10 -25.10 -11.27
N GLY A 661 4.75 -24.10 -11.86
CA GLY A 661 4.67 -23.80 -13.29
C GLY A 661 3.51 -22.88 -13.70
N PHE A 662 2.76 -22.34 -12.75
CA PHE A 662 1.95 -21.15 -12.98
C PHE A 662 2.84 -19.91 -12.86
N PRO A 663 3.05 -19.11 -13.92
CA PRO A 663 3.95 -17.96 -13.90
C PRO A 663 3.34 -16.72 -13.23
N PHE A 664 4.20 -15.89 -12.64
CA PHE A 664 3.88 -14.54 -12.13
C PHE A 664 3.68 -13.53 -13.28
N PHE A 665 3.90 -12.23 -13.04
CA PHE A 665 3.91 -11.18 -14.05
C PHE A 665 4.94 -11.42 -15.18
N ASP A 666 4.46 -11.53 -16.43
CA ASP A 666 5.27 -11.58 -17.65
C ASP A 666 4.34 -11.48 -18.87
N LEU A 667 4.30 -10.33 -19.57
CA LEU A 667 3.35 -10.10 -20.67
C LEU A 667 3.66 -10.90 -21.95
N ASP A 668 4.75 -11.66 -21.98
CA ASP A 668 4.96 -12.71 -22.98
C ASP A 668 4.05 -13.93 -22.74
N VAL A 669 3.44 -14.08 -21.55
CA VAL A 669 2.63 -15.24 -21.19
C VAL A 669 1.15 -14.91 -21.33
N PRO A 670 0.43 -15.44 -22.34
CA PRO A 670 -1.01 -15.24 -22.45
C PRO A 670 -1.76 -15.76 -21.22
N ASP A 671 -2.77 -15.03 -20.75
CA ASP A 671 -3.59 -15.43 -19.61
C ASP A 671 -4.42 -16.70 -19.95
N VAL A 672 -4.75 -16.95 -21.24
CA VAL A 672 -5.27 -18.27 -21.65
C VAL A 672 -4.28 -19.42 -21.46
N TYR A 673 -2.97 -19.17 -21.42
CA TYR A 673 -1.97 -20.19 -21.03
C TYR A 673 -1.98 -20.40 -19.51
N LYS A 674 -1.97 -19.32 -18.71
CA LYS A 674 -2.12 -19.39 -17.24
C LYS A 674 -3.38 -20.20 -16.85
N TYR A 675 -4.50 -19.93 -17.51
CA TYR A 675 -5.76 -20.69 -17.38
C TYR A 675 -5.59 -22.21 -17.64
N GLN A 676 -4.84 -22.63 -18.66
CA GLN A 676 -4.64 -24.07 -18.94
C GLN A 676 -3.84 -24.77 -17.84
N ILE A 677 -2.80 -24.13 -17.31
CA ILE A 677 -2.01 -24.67 -16.18
C ILE A 677 -2.91 -24.86 -14.95
N TRP A 678 -3.69 -23.84 -14.60
CA TRP A 678 -4.68 -23.95 -13.52
C TRP A 678 -5.72 -25.05 -13.79
N LYS A 679 -6.32 -25.08 -14.99
CA LYS A 679 -7.40 -26.01 -15.35
C LYS A 679 -6.98 -27.46 -15.14
N GLN A 680 -5.75 -27.81 -15.52
CA GLN A 680 -5.20 -29.15 -15.38
C GLN A 680 -4.99 -29.53 -13.91
N ASP A 681 -4.45 -28.63 -13.08
CA ASP A 681 -4.35 -28.84 -11.64
C ASP A 681 -5.73 -28.92 -10.96
N PHE A 682 -6.68 -28.04 -11.30
CA PHE A 682 -8.03 -28.04 -10.76
C PHE A 682 -8.79 -29.33 -11.09
N GLN A 683 -8.69 -29.83 -12.33
CA GLN A 683 -9.29 -31.10 -12.74
C GLN A 683 -8.69 -32.30 -11.99
N LYS A 684 -7.37 -32.29 -11.76
CA LYS A 684 -6.63 -33.38 -11.11
C LYS A 684 -6.81 -33.40 -9.59
N ASN A 685 -6.66 -32.25 -8.95
CA ASN A 685 -6.48 -32.10 -7.51
C ASN A 685 -7.66 -31.37 -6.82
N GLY A 686 -8.48 -30.63 -7.58
CA GLY A 686 -9.52 -29.75 -7.03
C GLY A 686 -8.97 -28.48 -6.37
N PRO A 687 -9.87 -27.59 -5.90
CA PRO A 687 -9.50 -26.35 -5.23
C PRO A 687 -9.14 -26.56 -3.75
N ALA A 688 -8.27 -25.69 -3.26
CA ALA A 688 -8.02 -25.49 -1.83
C ALA A 688 -9.14 -24.65 -1.19
N ASN A 689 -9.05 -24.36 0.11
CA ASN A 689 -9.98 -23.46 0.78
C ASN A 689 -9.76 -22.00 0.36
N LEU A 690 -8.51 -21.58 0.23
CA LEU A 690 -8.09 -20.32 -0.39
C LEU A 690 -7.29 -20.66 -1.66
N ASN A 691 -7.58 -19.96 -2.76
CA ASN A 691 -6.90 -20.11 -4.04
C ASN A 691 -6.62 -18.68 -4.54
N MET A 692 -5.35 -18.32 -4.75
CA MET A 692 -4.91 -16.95 -5.06
C MET A 692 -4.24 -16.95 -6.44
N PHE A 693 -4.47 -15.95 -7.28
CA PHE A 693 -4.04 -15.92 -8.68
C PHE A 693 -3.62 -14.53 -9.12
N TRP A 694 -2.53 -14.44 -9.90
CA TRP A 694 -2.12 -13.25 -10.63
C TRP A 694 -2.27 -13.48 -12.14
N PHE A 695 -3.30 -12.88 -12.75
CA PHE A 695 -3.44 -12.70 -14.19
C PHE A 695 -2.91 -11.30 -14.55
N SER A 696 -2.22 -11.15 -15.68
CA SER A 696 -1.37 -9.95 -15.86
C SER A 696 -1.51 -9.24 -17.20
N ASN A 697 -2.14 -9.82 -18.20
CA ASN A 697 -2.12 -9.23 -19.54
C ASN A 697 -2.94 -7.95 -19.67
N ASP A 698 -3.90 -7.73 -18.77
CA ASP A 698 -4.55 -6.43 -18.70
C ASP A 698 -3.69 -5.29 -18.13
N HIS A 699 -2.46 -5.53 -17.67
CA HIS A 699 -1.48 -4.44 -17.51
C HIS A 699 -1.26 -3.72 -18.86
N THR A 700 -1.30 -4.46 -19.96
CA THR A 700 -0.96 -4.06 -21.34
C THR A 700 0.49 -3.64 -21.56
N GLY A 701 0.90 -3.53 -22.83
CA GLY A 701 2.28 -3.20 -23.22
C GLY A 701 3.14 -4.43 -23.52
N GLY A 702 2.52 -5.60 -23.62
CA GLY A 702 3.10 -6.82 -24.16
C GLY A 702 3.06 -6.86 -25.69
N PRO A 703 3.26 -8.06 -26.28
CA PRO A 703 3.36 -8.20 -27.74
C PRO A 703 2.08 -7.95 -28.57
N PRO A 704 0.86 -8.29 -28.11
CA PRO A 704 -0.39 -7.97 -28.81
C PRO A 704 -0.79 -6.49 -28.69
N SER A 705 -1.92 -6.09 -29.29
CA SER A 705 -2.50 -4.76 -29.03
C SER A 705 -3.17 -4.70 -27.64
N PRO A 706 -3.24 -3.55 -26.96
CA PRO A 706 -3.82 -3.45 -25.61
C PRO A 706 -5.23 -4.03 -25.47
N ALA A 707 -6.06 -3.93 -26.51
CA ALA A 707 -7.40 -4.51 -26.51
C ALA A 707 -7.41 -6.03 -26.72
N ALA A 708 -6.39 -6.61 -27.37
CA ALA A 708 -6.22 -8.06 -27.46
C ALA A 708 -5.71 -8.64 -26.13
N GLU A 709 -4.82 -7.94 -25.42
CA GLU A 709 -4.31 -8.36 -24.12
C GLU A 709 -5.42 -8.35 -23.05
N VAL A 710 -6.22 -7.28 -22.97
CA VAL A 710 -7.40 -7.21 -22.07
C VAL A 710 -8.46 -8.27 -22.43
N ALA A 711 -8.61 -8.63 -23.71
CA ALA A 711 -9.54 -9.68 -24.14
C ALA A 711 -9.03 -11.11 -23.88
N ASP A 712 -7.70 -11.32 -23.84
CA ASP A 712 -7.06 -12.58 -23.43
C ASP A 712 -7.31 -12.84 -21.93
N ASN A 713 -7.13 -11.79 -21.11
CA ASN A 713 -7.49 -11.80 -19.69
C ASN A 713 -9.00 -12.06 -19.46
N ASP A 714 -9.90 -11.31 -20.11
CA ASP A 714 -11.35 -11.50 -20.04
C ASP A 714 -11.75 -12.96 -20.36
N LEU A 715 -11.16 -13.54 -21.42
CA LEU A 715 -11.44 -14.91 -21.82
C LEU A 715 -10.90 -15.93 -20.81
N ALA A 716 -9.73 -15.69 -20.22
CA ALA A 716 -9.15 -16.55 -19.19
C ALA A 716 -10.01 -16.56 -17.91
N VAL A 717 -10.39 -15.38 -17.41
CA VAL A 717 -11.27 -15.20 -16.25
C VAL A 717 -12.63 -15.84 -16.52
N GLY A 718 -13.25 -15.55 -17.67
CA GLY A 718 -14.55 -16.11 -18.07
C GLY A 718 -14.54 -17.64 -18.12
N LYS A 719 -13.54 -18.24 -18.77
CA LYS A 719 -13.37 -19.71 -18.82
C LYS A 719 -13.10 -20.31 -17.43
N MET A 720 -12.37 -19.63 -16.56
CA MET A 720 -12.11 -20.09 -15.20
C MET A 720 -13.41 -20.12 -14.36
N VAL A 721 -14.21 -19.05 -14.43
CA VAL A 721 -15.52 -18.97 -13.78
C VAL A 721 -16.48 -20.04 -14.30
N ASP A 722 -16.53 -20.25 -15.62
CA ASP A 722 -17.31 -21.32 -16.26
C ASP A 722 -16.95 -22.70 -15.67
N VAL A 723 -15.67 -23.08 -15.72
CA VAL A 723 -15.17 -24.36 -15.20
C VAL A 723 -15.49 -24.53 -13.71
N ILE A 724 -15.34 -23.50 -12.88
CA ILE A 724 -15.68 -23.56 -11.45
C ILE A 724 -17.19 -23.74 -11.27
N SER A 725 -18.01 -23.01 -12.04
CA SER A 725 -19.48 -23.00 -11.90
C SER A 725 -20.16 -24.28 -12.39
N HIS A 726 -19.58 -24.96 -13.39
CA HIS A 726 -20.01 -26.30 -13.81
C HIS A 726 -19.42 -27.42 -12.94
N SER A 727 -18.50 -27.13 -12.03
CA SER A 727 -17.88 -28.14 -11.17
C SER A 727 -18.78 -28.57 -9.99
N LYS A 728 -18.49 -29.75 -9.44
CA LYS A 728 -19.09 -30.24 -8.18
C LYS A 728 -18.85 -29.32 -6.97
N TYR A 729 -17.90 -28.38 -7.07
CA TYR A 729 -17.53 -27.44 -6.01
C TYR A 729 -18.40 -26.18 -5.99
N TRP A 730 -18.99 -25.78 -7.13
CA TRP A 730 -19.72 -24.51 -7.34
C TRP A 730 -20.62 -24.08 -6.18
N LYS A 731 -21.50 -24.99 -5.72
CA LYS A 731 -22.44 -24.79 -4.59
C LYS A 731 -21.79 -24.30 -3.28
N ASN A 732 -20.48 -24.46 -3.14
CA ASN A 732 -19.66 -24.09 -1.98
C ASN A 732 -18.49 -23.15 -2.38
N SER A 733 -18.56 -22.48 -3.53
CA SER A 733 -17.52 -21.55 -4.01
C SER A 733 -17.95 -20.08 -3.90
N ALA A 734 -16.96 -19.20 -3.74
CA ALA A 734 -17.06 -17.79 -4.11
C ALA A 734 -15.78 -17.39 -4.86
N ILE A 735 -15.93 -16.65 -5.93
CA ILE A 735 -14.86 -16.10 -6.75
C ILE A 735 -14.94 -14.59 -6.60
N PHE A 736 -13.80 -13.98 -6.30
CA PHE A 736 -13.58 -12.55 -6.27
C PHE A 736 -12.63 -12.25 -7.43
N VAL A 737 -13.03 -11.33 -8.31
CA VAL A 737 -12.20 -10.80 -9.39
C VAL A 737 -11.98 -9.33 -9.08
N VAL A 738 -10.73 -8.91 -9.04
CA VAL A 738 -10.29 -7.59 -8.56
C VAL A 738 -9.05 -7.18 -9.35
N GLU A 739 -8.80 -5.89 -9.50
CA GLU A 739 -7.47 -5.40 -9.87
C GLU A 739 -6.55 -5.39 -8.64
N ASP A 740 -5.25 -5.45 -8.84
CA ASP A 740 -4.27 -5.13 -7.80
C ASP A 740 -4.31 -3.64 -7.42
N ASP A 741 -4.44 -2.78 -8.43
CA ASP A 741 -4.75 -1.37 -8.33
C ASP A 741 -5.40 -0.82 -9.61
N SER A 742 -5.59 0.49 -9.67
CA SER A 742 -6.29 1.17 -10.77
C SER A 742 -5.40 2.02 -11.68
N GLN A 743 -4.07 2.00 -11.52
CA GLN A 743 -3.04 2.89 -12.12
C GLN A 743 -3.29 3.32 -13.57
N ALA A 744 -3.85 2.43 -14.39
CA ALA A 744 -4.23 2.75 -15.75
C ALA A 744 -5.68 3.29 -15.86
N GLY A 745 -5.81 4.44 -16.51
CA GLY A 745 -7.08 5.05 -16.87
C GLY A 745 -7.42 6.32 -16.10
N ILE A 746 -8.68 6.73 -16.25
CA ILE A 746 -9.30 7.88 -15.59
C ILE A 746 -10.65 7.39 -15.04
N ASP A 747 -11.03 7.86 -13.86
CA ASP A 747 -12.36 7.69 -13.27
C ASP A 747 -12.93 9.05 -12.82
N HIS A 748 -14.24 9.25 -12.93
CA HIS A 748 -14.87 10.52 -12.57
C HIS A 748 -15.03 10.73 -11.04
N VAL A 749 -14.99 9.67 -10.22
CA VAL A 749 -15.20 9.71 -8.76
C VAL A 749 -13.89 9.76 -7.98
N ASP A 750 -12.91 8.91 -8.29
CA ASP A 750 -11.56 8.96 -7.68
C ASP A 750 -10.61 8.06 -8.47
N GLY A 751 -9.34 8.44 -8.58
CA GLY A 751 -8.35 7.63 -9.30
C GLY A 751 -8.25 6.18 -8.81
N HIS A 752 -8.53 5.93 -7.53
CA HIS A 752 -8.55 4.60 -6.91
C HIS A 752 -9.77 3.73 -7.25
N ARG A 753 -10.79 4.26 -7.94
CA ARG A 753 -12.04 3.53 -8.18
C ARG A 753 -11.87 2.49 -9.30
N ALA A 754 -12.22 1.25 -9.00
CA ALA A 754 -11.87 0.09 -9.82
C ALA A 754 -13.03 -0.91 -9.94
N PRO A 755 -13.03 -1.79 -10.96
CA PRO A 755 -14.02 -2.85 -11.09
C PRO A 755 -13.77 -4.00 -10.10
N VAL A 756 -14.84 -4.54 -9.52
CA VAL A 756 -14.80 -5.79 -8.74
C VAL A 756 -15.97 -6.69 -9.11
N GLN A 757 -15.77 -8.01 -9.08
CA GLN A 757 -16.83 -8.98 -9.36
C GLN A 757 -16.92 -10.04 -8.25
N ILE A 758 -18.13 -10.23 -7.72
CA ILE A 758 -18.43 -11.19 -6.66
C ILE A 758 -19.32 -12.30 -7.22
N ILE A 759 -18.72 -13.45 -7.49
CA ILE A 759 -19.34 -14.53 -8.27
C ILE A 759 -19.49 -15.79 -7.40
N SER A 760 -20.73 -16.13 -7.08
CA SER A 760 -21.05 -17.27 -6.21
C SER A 760 -22.51 -17.69 -6.42
N PRO A 761 -22.91 -18.94 -6.12
CA PRO A 761 -24.33 -19.25 -5.96
C PRO A 761 -24.99 -18.41 -4.86
N TRP A 762 -24.19 -17.89 -3.93
CA TRP A 762 -24.63 -17.10 -2.80
C TRP A 762 -24.49 -15.59 -3.03
N ALA A 763 -24.03 -15.14 -4.20
CA ALA A 763 -23.95 -13.72 -4.53
C ALA A 763 -25.33 -13.14 -4.87
N GLN A 764 -25.49 -11.82 -4.78
CA GLN A 764 -26.61 -11.13 -5.42
C GLN A 764 -26.54 -11.32 -6.95
N ARG A 765 -27.70 -11.20 -7.61
CA ARG A 765 -27.85 -11.39 -9.07
C ARG A 765 -28.75 -10.32 -9.67
N GLY A 766 -28.36 -9.78 -10.83
CA GLY A 766 -29.08 -8.74 -11.56
C GLY A 766 -29.29 -7.47 -10.73
N LYS A 767 -28.26 -7.03 -9.99
CA LYS A 767 -28.33 -5.86 -9.10
C LYS A 767 -27.07 -5.02 -9.17
N VAL A 768 -27.26 -3.72 -9.02
CA VAL A 768 -26.21 -2.76 -8.71
C VAL A 768 -26.12 -2.61 -7.19
N ASP A 769 -24.90 -2.62 -6.65
CA ASP A 769 -24.61 -2.45 -5.23
C ASP A 769 -23.61 -1.31 -5.01
N SER A 770 -24.14 -0.08 -4.93
CA SER A 770 -23.38 1.17 -4.74
C SER A 770 -22.94 1.44 -3.30
N HIS A 771 -22.91 0.41 -2.46
CA HIS A 771 -22.26 0.54 -1.15
C HIS A 771 -20.75 0.67 -1.35
N TYR A 772 -20.15 1.52 -0.54
CA TYR A 772 -18.71 1.65 -0.45
C TYR A 772 -18.09 0.31 -0.10
N TYR A 773 -17.13 -0.10 -0.92
CA TYR A 773 -16.27 -1.24 -0.68
C TYR A 773 -14.83 -0.89 -1.09
N SER A 774 -13.88 -1.67 -0.60
CA SER A 774 -12.48 -1.61 -1.01
C SER A 774 -11.82 -2.97 -0.83
N GLN A 775 -10.57 -3.11 -1.29
CA GLN A 775 -9.75 -4.31 -1.08
C GLN A 775 -9.78 -4.79 0.38
N ILE A 776 -9.68 -3.88 1.36
CA ILE A 776 -9.78 -4.22 2.80
C ILE A 776 -11.12 -4.92 3.09
N THR A 777 -12.25 -4.36 2.65
CA THR A 777 -13.59 -4.95 2.89
C THR A 777 -13.77 -6.32 2.20
N MET A 778 -13.12 -6.51 1.05
CA MET A 778 -13.13 -7.75 0.31
C MET A 778 -12.30 -8.82 1.02
N ILE A 779 -11.04 -8.54 1.36
CA ILE A 779 -10.20 -9.48 2.11
C ILE A 779 -10.82 -9.80 3.46
N ARG A 780 -11.36 -8.81 4.16
CA ARG A 780 -12.16 -9.00 5.37
C ARG A 780 -13.36 -9.96 5.16
N THR A 781 -13.95 -9.98 3.97
CA THR A 781 -15.00 -10.94 3.61
C THR A 781 -14.44 -12.35 3.40
N VAL A 782 -13.29 -12.49 2.73
CA VAL A 782 -12.57 -13.76 2.57
C VAL A 782 -12.21 -14.36 3.94
N GLU A 783 -11.66 -13.55 4.84
CA GLU A 783 -11.38 -13.95 6.21
C GLU A 783 -12.63 -14.44 6.93
N GLN A 784 -13.72 -13.68 6.81
CA GLN A 784 -14.97 -13.97 7.50
C GLN A 784 -15.59 -15.29 7.03
N ILE A 785 -15.49 -15.59 5.72
CA ILE A 785 -15.88 -16.86 5.10
C ILE A 785 -15.04 -18.03 5.60
N LEU A 786 -13.71 -17.87 5.62
CA LEU A 786 -12.77 -18.94 5.95
C LEU A 786 -12.53 -19.11 7.46
N GLY A 787 -12.90 -18.11 8.26
CA GLY A 787 -12.64 -18.05 9.70
C GLY A 787 -11.19 -17.66 10.04
N ILE A 788 -10.51 -16.96 9.13
CA ILE A 788 -9.17 -16.38 9.35
C ILE A 788 -9.29 -15.25 10.38
N HIS A 789 -8.24 -15.00 11.16
CA HIS A 789 -8.19 -13.84 12.05
C HIS A 789 -7.59 -12.65 11.28
N PRO A 790 -8.18 -11.44 11.37
CA PRO A 790 -7.58 -10.19 10.95
C PRO A 790 -6.09 -10.11 11.20
N MET A 791 -5.36 -9.65 10.18
CA MET A 791 -3.93 -9.47 10.19
C MET A 791 -3.55 -8.18 10.94
N ASN A 792 -4.30 -7.10 10.72
CA ASN A 792 -3.99 -5.78 11.28
C ASN A 792 -5.22 -5.06 11.87
N GLN A 793 -5.26 -3.73 11.87
CA GLN A 793 -6.40 -2.95 12.39
C GLN A 793 -7.42 -2.53 11.33
N LYS A 794 -7.01 -2.42 10.06
CA LYS A 794 -7.88 -2.09 8.91
C LYS A 794 -8.92 -3.18 8.68
N ASP A 795 -8.46 -4.40 8.40
CA ASP A 795 -9.31 -5.59 8.28
C ASP A 795 -10.11 -5.87 9.56
N SER A 796 -9.52 -5.69 10.75
CA SER A 796 -10.23 -5.80 12.03
C SER A 796 -11.40 -4.83 12.13
N ALA A 797 -11.26 -3.60 11.64
CA ALA A 797 -12.31 -2.57 11.68
C ALA A 797 -13.34 -2.74 10.56
N ALA A 798 -12.90 -3.22 9.41
CA ALA A 798 -13.69 -3.29 8.20
C ALA A 798 -14.93 -4.17 8.33
N THR A 799 -15.97 -3.75 7.61
CA THR A 799 -17.24 -4.49 7.52
C THR A 799 -17.21 -5.41 6.30
N PRO A 800 -17.40 -6.74 6.47
CA PRO A 800 -17.56 -7.65 5.34
C PRO A 800 -18.67 -7.20 4.39
N MET A 801 -18.54 -7.54 3.10
CA MET A 801 -19.44 -7.21 1.99
C MET A 801 -20.78 -7.95 2.09
N TYR A 802 -21.50 -7.84 3.20
CA TYR A 802 -22.74 -8.58 3.47
C TYR A 802 -23.85 -8.26 2.44
N GLY A 803 -23.84 -7.09 1.81
CA GLY A 803 -24.76 -6.69 0.74
C GLY A 803 -24.63 -7.58 -0.50
N ALA A 804 -23.39 -7.87 -0.90
CA ALA A 804 -23.02 -8.71 -2.04
C ALA A 804 -23.54 -10.17 -1.95
N PHE A 805 -24.03 -10.63 -0.80
CA PHE A 805 -24.48 -12.02 -0.59
C PHE A 805 -25.96 -12.17 -0.20
N THR A 806 -26.54 -13.31 -0.58
CA THR A 806 -27.92 -13.72 -0.29
C THR A 806 -27.97 -15.05 0.47
N ARG A 807 -29.01 -15.25 1.31
CA ARG A 807 -29.23 -16.49 2.08
C ARG A 807 -29.92 -17.60 1.29
N LYS A 808 -30.33 -17.34 0.04
CA LYS A 808 -30.95 -18.33 -0.86
C LYS A 808 -30.00 -18.52 -2.06
N PRO A 809 -29.41 -19.71 -2.25
CA PRO A 809 -28.48 -19.91 -3.34
C PRO A 809 -29.21 -20.02 -4.68
N ASP A 810 -28.59 -19.50 -5.73
CA ASP A 810 -28.91 -19.77 -7.13
C ASP A 810 -27.72 -20.51 -7.76
N THR A 811 -27.86 -21.82 -7.96
CA THR A 811 -26.79 -22.67 -8.50
C THR A 811 -26.70 -22.64 -10.02
N THR A 812 -27.39 -21.73 -10.71
CA THR A 812 -27.25 -21.55 -12.16
C THR A 812 -25.79 -21.23 -12.49
N PRO A 813 -25.13 -22.01 -13.37
CA PRO A 813 -23.73 -21.78 -13.72
C PRO A 813 -23.57 -20.51 -14.57
N PHE A 814 -22.32 -20.15 -14.84
CA PHE A 814 -21.95 -19.18 -15.86
C PHE A 814 -21.44 -19.92 -17.10
N THR A 815 -21.66 -19.35 -18.28
CA THR A 815 -21.13 -19.87 -19.55
C THR A 815 -20.25 -18.81 -20.16
N ALA A 816 -18.97 -19.13 -20.35
CA ALA A 816 -17.99 -18.21 -20.90
C ALA A 816 -18.40 -17.75 -22.30
N GLN A 817 -18.24 -16.45 -22.55
CA GLN A 817 -18.37 -15.86 -23.87
C GLN A 817 -17.04 -16.02 -24.62
N PRO A 818 -17.07 -16.30 -25.93
CA PRO A 818 -15.87 -16.21 -26.77
C PRO A 818 -15.42 -14.75 -26.88
N ASN A 819 -14.12 -14.55 -27.03
CA ASN A 819 -13.54 -13.25 -27.36
C ASN A 819 -14.10 -12.72 -28.70
N ARG A 820 -14.37 -11.42 -28.77
CA ARG A 820 -14.95 -10.74 -29.94
C ARG A 820 -13.95 -9.81 -30.67
N ILE A 821 -12.73 -9.74 -30.16
CA ILE A 821 -11.52 -9.20 -30.79
C ILE A 821 -10.49 -10.33 -30.89
N SER A 822 -9.69 -10.34 -31.95
CA SER A 822 -8.65 -11.36 -32.17
C SER A 822 -7.57 -11.24 -31.09
N LEU A 823 -7.28 -12.31 -30.36
CA LEU A 823 -6.19 -12.32 -29.36
C LEU A 823 -4.80 -12.14 -29.99
N THR A 824 -4.71 -12.25 -31.33
CA THR A 824 -3.49 -12.02 -32.12
C THR A 824 -3.44 -10.64 -32.79
N ASP A 825 -4.37 -9.73 -32.50
CA ASP A 825 -4.32 -8.35 -33.01
C ASP A 825 -3.06 -7.62 -32.48
N GLY A 826 -2.56 -6.65 -33.25
CA GLY A 826 -1.32 -5.92 -32.94
C GLY A 826 0.00 -6.67 -33.17
N LEU A 827 0.01 -8.01 -33.13
CA LEU A 827 1.25 -8.80 -33.24
C LEU A 827 2.06 -8.49 -34.52
N SER A 828 3.34 -8.16 -34.33
CA SER A 828 4.30 -7.95 -35.43
C SER A 828 4.58 -9.21 -36.25
N THR A 829 4.43 -10.39 -35.64
CA THR A 829 4.57 -11.71 -36.28
C THR A 829 3.47 -12.64 -35.74
N LEU A 830 2.65 -13.17 -36.66
CA LEU A 830 1.58 -14.11 -36.35
C LEU A 830 2.14 -15.43 -35.78
N PRO A 831 1.40 -16.10 -34.88
CA PRO A 831 1.86 -17.34 -34.27
C PRO A 831 1.80 -18.52 -35.26
N PRO A 832 2.60 -19.60 -35.05
CA PRO A 832 2.68 -20.74 -35.98
C PRO A 832 1.35 -21.48 -36.24
N CYS A 833 0.38 -21.36 -35.32
CA CYS A 833 -0.97 -21.92 -35.43
C CYS A 833 -1.94 -21.03 -36.25
N GLY A 834 -1.50 -19.86 -36.71
CA GLY A 834 -2.32 -18.88 -37.44
C GLY A 834 -2.98 -17.84 -36.53
N ALA A 835 -3.55 -16.79 -37.14
CA ALA A 835 -4.25 -15.75 -36.41
C ALA A 835 -5.49 -16.27 -35.67
N ASP A 836 -5.78 -15.69 -34.52
CA ASP A 836 -7.01 -15.96 -33.78
C ASP A 836 -8.26 -15.49 -34.55
N THR A 837 -9.33 -16.27 -34.48
CA THR A 837 -10.60 -16.05 -35.17
C THR A 837 -11.69 -15.74 -34.14
N PRO A 838 -11.95 -14.45 -33.83
CA PRO A 838 -12.91 -14.06 -32.81
C PRO A 838 -14.37 -14.32 -33.22
N ALA A 839 -15.25 -14.35 -32.23
CA ALA A 839 -16.69 -14.33 -32.46
C ALA A 839 -17.17 -12.95 -32.98
N PRO A 840 -18.36 -12.87 -33.62
CA PRO A 840 -18.93 -11.60 -34.03
C PRO A 840 -19.16 -10.64 -32.85
N GLN A 841 -18.82 -9.37 -33.03
CA GLN A 841 -19.10 -8.30 -32.05
C GLN A 841 -20.60 -8.07 -31.87
N ASN A 842 -21.02 -7.67 -30.67
CA ASN A 842 -22.36 -7.18 -30.39
C ASN A 842 -22.54 -5.80 -31.05
N SER A 843 -23.45 -5.73 -32.02
CA SER A 843 -23.75 -4.51 -32.79
C SER A 843 -24.52 -3.43 -32.01
N LYS A 844 -24.88 -3.68 -30.75
CA LYS A 844 -25.46 -2.69 -29.83
C LYS A 844 -24.44 -2.00 -28.94
N ALA A 845 -23.29 -2.63 -28.71
CA ALA A 845 -22.19 -2.06 -27.93
C ALA A 845 -21.26 -1.24 -28.82
N ALA A 846 -20.38 -0.44 -28.20
CA ALA A 846 -19.32 0.25 -28.92
C ALA A 846 -18.44 -0.79 -29.67
N PRO A 847 -18.03 -0.55 -30.93
CA PRO A 847 -17.10 -1.44 -31.63
C PRO A 847 -15.78 -1.56 -30.85
N ALA A 848 -15.26 -2.77 -30.68
CA ALA A 848 -13.95 -2.94 -30.06
C ALA A 848 -12.87 -2.31 -30.97
N PRO A 849 -11.89 -1.58 -30.39
CA PRO A 849 -10.80 -1.01 -31.15
C PRO A 849 -9.95 -2.14 -31.77
N THR A 850 -9.66 -2.04 -33.06
CA THR A 850 -8.77 -2.97 -33.79
C THR A 850 -7.57 -2.23 -34.34
N THR A 851 -6.42 -2.89 -34.38
CA THR A 851 -5.17 -2.29 -34.88
C THR A 851 -5.32 -1.91 -36.35
N ALA A 852 -5.36 -0.61 -36.64
CA ALA A 852 -5.40 -0.07 -37.98
C ALA A 852 -4.00 0.35 -38.46
N LYS A 853 -3.92 0.68 -39.76
CA LYS A 853 -2.69 1.21 -40.35
C LYS A 853 -2.43 2.64 -39.84
N VAL A 854 -1.33 2.82 -39.11
CA VAL A 854 -0.85 4.13 -38.61
C VAL A 854 -0.95 5.24 -39.67
N PRO A 855 -1.61 6.38 -39.35
CA PRO A 855 -1.72 7.54 -40.24
C PRO A 855 -0.35 8.02 -40.73
N ALA A 856 -0.29 8.53 -41.97
CA ALA A 856 0.99 8.82 -42.63
C ALA A 856 1.81 9.90 -41.92
N ASP A 857 1.15 10.89 -41.34
CA ASP A 857 1.70 11.98 -40.52
C ASP A 857 2.15 11.51 -39.12
N LYS A 858 1.57 10.43 -38.60
CA LYS A 858 1.87 9.88 -37.27
C LYS A 858 3.03 8.88 -37.25
N ARG A 859 3.50 8.37 -38.39
CA ARG A 859 4.53 7.30 -38.43
C ARG A 859 5.81 7.61 -37.66
N THR A 860 6.29 8.85 -37.74
CA THR A 860 7.49 9.29 -36.98
C THR A 860 7.23 9.28 -35.48
N LEU A 861 6.01 9.64 -35.06
CA LEU A 861 5.59 9.64 -33.66
C LEU A 861 5.46 8.22 -33.11
N VAL A 862 4.82 7.32 -33.86
CA VAL A 862 4.72 5.89 -33.48
C VAL A 862 6.09 5.23 -33.42
N ALA A 863 7.03 5.58 -34.30
CA ALA A 863 8.40 5.07 -34.21
C ALA A 863 9.12 5.52 -32.92
N GLN A 864 8.82 6.70 -32.38
CA GLN A 864 9.33 7.14 -31.08
C GLN A 864 8.70 6.36 -29.93
N TRP A 865 7.39 6.11 -29.99
CA TRP A 865 6.68 5.27 -29.01
C TRP A 865 7.17 3.82 -29.02
N LYS A 866 7.32 3.18 -30.18
CA LYS A 866 7.91 1.83 -30.27
C LYS A 866 9.39 1.77 -29.87
N THR A 867 10.13 2.88 -29.98
CA THR A 867 11.46 3.00 -29.38
C THR A 867 11.37 3.05 -27.85
N TRP A 868 10.47 3.87 -27.28
CA TRP A 868 10.23 3.94 -25.84
C TRP A 868 9.79 2.59 -25.27
N GLU A 869 8.83 1.92 -25.90
CA GLU A 869 8.30 0.60 -25.53
C GLU A 869 9.41 -0.46 -25.47
N SER A 870 10.35 -0.45 -26.43
CA SER A 870 11.48 -1.39 -26.44
C SER A 870 12.50 -1.24 -25.30
N HIS A 871 12.37 -0.20 -24.47
CA HIS A 871 13.16 -0.02 -23.24
C HIS A 871 12.40 -0.46 -21.98
N GLN A 872 11.11 -0.80 -22.08
CA GLN A 872 10.32 -1.22 -20.93
C GLN A 872 10.60 -2.69 -20.59
N ARG A 873 10.58 -3.04 -19.30
CA ARG A 873 10.85 -4.39 -18.78
C ARG A 873 9.56 -5.16 -18.51
N LEU A 874 8.53 -5.06 -19.35
CA LEU A 874 7.24 -5.73 -19.12
C LEU A 874 7.20 -7.20 -19.59
N THR A 875 8.24 -7.70 -20.26
CA THR A 875 8.27 -9.05 -20.85
C THR A 875 9.58 -9.79 -20.58
N GLY A 876 9.51 -11.12 -20.55
CA GLY A 876 10.67 -12.01 -20.47
C GLY A 876 11.01 -12.47 -19.05
N PRO A 877 12.16 -13.15 -18.86
CA PRO A 877 12.56 -13.75 -17.58
C PRO A 877 12.91 -12.71 -16.48
N HIS A 878 12.93 -11.42 -16.82
CA HIS A 878 13.15 -10.30 -15.92
C HIS A 878 12.05 -9.24 -16.12
N ALA A 879 10.85 -9.71 -16.48
CA ALA A 879 9.65 -8.88 -16.50
C ALA A 879 9.41 -8.31 -15.09
N VAL A 880 8.99 -7.06 -15.03
CA VAL A 880 8.60 -6.38 -13.79
C VAL A 880 7.36 -5.52 -14.06
N PRO A 881 6.33 -5.59 -13.21
CA PRO A 881 5.24 -4.61 -13.21
C PRO A 881 5.79 -3.21 -12.91
N ASP A 882 4.99 -2.17 -13.15
CA ASP A 882 5.31 -0.77 -12.83
C ASP A 882 6.59 -0.17 -13.46
N PHE A 883 7.37 -0.91 -14.24
CA PHE A 883 8.63 -0.38 -14.81
C PHE A 883 8.37 0.78 -15.81
N ALA A 884 7.18 0.87 -16.40
CA ALA A 884 6.80 1.99 -17.24
C ALA A 884 6.41 3.22 -16.41
N ASN A 885 6.73 4.43 -16.88
CA ASN A 885 6.12 5.63 -16.30
C ASN A 885 4.59 5.58 -16.56
N PRO A 886 3.75 5.72 -15.52
CA PRO A 886 2.31 5.47 -15.60
C PRO A 886 1.60 6.48 -16.51
N ALA A 887 2.04 7.73 -16.55
CA ALA A 887 1.49 8.72 -17.48
C ALA A 887 1.81 8.34 -18.94
N GLN A 888 3.05 8.00 -19.26
CA GLN A 888 3.45 7.55 -20.60
C GLN A 888 2.70 6.29 -21.02
N MET A 889 2.55 5.31 -20.13
CA MET A 889 1.82 4.08 -20.39
C MET A 889 0.34 4.34 -20.69
N ASN A 890 -0.32 5.15 -19.86
CA ASN A 890 -1.71 5.59 -20.07
C ASN A 890 -1.93 6.25 -21.44
N HIS A 891 -1.00 7.11 -21.86
CA HIS A 891 -1.08 7.76 -23.17
C HIS A 891 -0.84 6.77 -24.31
N LEU A 892 0.11 5.83 -24.19
CA LEU A 892 0.34 4.80 -25.21
C LEU A 892 -0.91 3.94 -25.42
N THR A 893 -1.45 3.37 -24.34
CA THR A 893 -2.64 2.51 -24.37
C THR A 893 -3.85 3.25 -24.95
N TRP A 894 -4.04 4.53 -24.59
CA TRP A 894 -5.05 5.40 -25.22
C TRP A 894 -4.81 5.62 -26.71
N TYR A 895 -3.59 5.96 -27.14
CA TYR A 895 -3.30 6.23 -28.54
C TYR A 895 -3.43 4.99 -29.42
N GLU A 896 -3.03 3.81 -28.95
CA GLU A 896 -3.16 2.57 -29.72
C GLU A 896 -4.62 2.14 -29.87
N THR A 897 -5.40 2.15 -28.79
CA THR A 897 -6.85 1.90 -28.85
C THR A 897 -7.60 2.93 -29.72
N HIS A 898 -7.17 4.18 -29.75
CA HIS A 898 -7.72 5.23 -30.61
C HIS A 898 -7.00 5.38 -31.96
N ASN A 899 -6.22 4.39 -32.39
CA ASN A 899 -5.56 4.34 -33.70
C ASN A 899 -4.77 5.62 -34.07
N TRP A 900 -4.16 6.27 -33.08
CA TRP A 900 -3.37 7.50 -33.21
C TRP A 900 -4.16 8.70 -33.77
N ALA A 901 -5.49 8.69 -33.61
CA ALA A 901 -6.40 9.73 -34.10
C ALA A 901 -6.86 10.72 -33.01
N THR A 902 -7.01 10.27 -31.77
CA THR A 902 -7.55 11.07 -30.65
C THR A 902 -6.45 11.42 -29.64
N PRO A 903 -6.30 12.70 -29.22
CA PRO A 903 -5.52 13.08 -28.04
C PRO A 903 -6.02 12.39 -26.76
N TYR A 904 -5.21 12.34 -25.71
CA TYR A 904 -5.63 11.84 -24.40
C TYR A 904 -6.71 12.77 -23.79
N PRO A 905 -7.61 12.30 -22.90
CA PRO A 905 -8.68 13.14 -22.36
C PRO A 905 -8.15 14.43 -21.70
N GLY A 906 -8.82 15.55 -21.96
CA GLY A 906 -8.36 16.87 -21.50
C GLY A 906 -7.24 17.51 -22.34
N GLU A 907 -6.64 16.80 -23.30
CA GLU A 907 -5.53 17.29 -24.11
C GLU A 907 -5.95 17.77 -25.52
N ALA A 908 -5.14 18.65 -26.11
CA ALA A 908 -5.37 19.18 -27.46
C ALA A 908 -4.59 18.45 -28.56
N THR A 909 -3.58 17.65 -28.22
CA THR A 909 -2.64 17.03 -29.18
C THR A 909 -2.15 15.68 -28.71
N ILE A 910 -1.74 14.81 -29.64
CA ILE A 910 -1.03 13.56 -29.34
C ILE A 910 0.46 13.86 -29.16
N TYR A 911 1.00 13.52 -27.99
CA TYR A 911 2.40 13.78 -27.60
C TYR A 911 3.37 12.65 -27.99
N ALA A 912 4.65 13.00 -28.11
CA ALA A 912 5.77 12.05 -28.10
C ALA A 912 6.08 11.62 -26.66
N PRO A 913 6.69 10.45 -26.41
CA PRO A 913 6.84 9.92 -25.05
C PRO A 913 7.45 10.92 -24.06
N LYS A 914 8.56 11.57 -24.46
CA LYS A 914 9.28 12.58 -23.68
C LYS A 914 8.54 13.91 -23.47
N ASP A 915 7.46 14.16 -24.21
CA ASP A 915 6.69 15.41 -24.20
C ASP A 915 5.30 15.21 -23.53
N VAL A 916 5.00 14.00 -23.02
CA VAL A 916 3.77 13.67 -22.29
C VAL A 916 3.72 14.42 -20.95
N PRO A 917 2.61 15.11 -20.62
CA PRO A 917 2.38 15.64 -19.27
C PRO A 917 2.42 14.51 -18.23
N GLY A 918 3.25 14.66 -17.19
CA GLY A 918 3.48 13.60 -16.18
C GLY A 918 4.70 12.71 -16.45
N ALA A 919 5.35 12.80 -17.61
CA ALA A 919 6.61 12.08 -17.89
C ALA A 919 7.83 12.55 -17.05
N TYR A 920 7.64 13.55 -16.17
CA TYR A 920 8.61 13.98 -15.17
C TYR A 920 8.54 13.16 -13.88
N ILE A 921 7.41 12.48 -13.62
CA ILE A 921 7.30 11.51 -12.53
C ILE A 921 8.25 10.36 -12.91
N PRO A 922 9.16 9.90 -12.03
CA PRO A 922 9.93 8.70 -12.30
C PRO A 922 9.02 7.52 -12.64
N SER A 923 9.55 6.50 -13.31
CA SER A 923 8.94 5.18 -13.15
C SER A 923 9.05 4.81 -11.66
N PRO A 924 8.03 4.16 -11.07
CA PRO A 924 8.14 3.51 -9.77
C PRO A 924 9.47 2.75 -9.63
N GLU A 925 9.90 2.00 -10.65
CA GLU A 925 11.20 1.35 -10.65
C GLU A 925 12.33 2.29 -11.09
N SER A 926 13.31 2.51 -10.19
CA SER A 926 14.55 3.24 -10.48
C SER A 926 15.82 2.44 -10.13
N ASP A 927 15.72 1.11 -10.24
CA ASP A 927 16.85 0.18 -10.16
C ASP A 927 17.75 0.33 -11.41
N GLY A 928 18.96 0.87 -11.19
CA GLY A 928 19.91 1.22 -12.26
C GLY A 928 20.82 0.06 -12.70
#